data_AF-A0A5C7JYK3-F1
#
_entry.id   AF-A0A5C7JYK3-F1
#
_cell.length_a   1.000
_cell.length_b   1.000
_cell.length_c   1.000
_cell.angle_alpha   90.00
_cell.angle_beta   90.00
_cell.angle_gamma   90.00
#
_symmetry.space_group_name_H-M   'P 1'
#
loop_
_entity.id
_entity.type
_entity.pdbx_description
1 polymer ?
#
loop_
_entity_poly.entity_id
_entity_poly.type
_entity_poly.pdbx_seq_one_letter_code
_entity_poly.pdbx_strand_id
1 'polypeptide(L)'
;MKYTALLEALSLRQMRYVDSKLGGKKYEPYYSHRALFESYPSRYHRITIPFNPDAHIAVDKTIRGHLARHGYNVHDYITGLASRQYVDGQGNERLQIKKIGKILQETGADKIQHPIFKKNHETGQYNIPQSILEFYNNDPVRNSKSDINIVISRGKEDIAGMSSGRSWEGDSCMRLPYSDSKDRKCQVEGSMHHKIKEDFKHDTLVAYATRKGDDYVEKPIGRVAIKKYISNEKVNGKHHIIYRAESRAYGNPPDGFIQQVNSIMEQHYPAHPNTTYRLHPDLYDDTKQVFENRHGLIANSFGHSNYVNGKLHDFVDENGQHQPAERYKDSFWHYNKGVLHNPHGVAQRENGIESRYINGELHNEEDKPSQELKGKSDIYSKFKAFHINGMLHRTGDIPALDVIEHSGRYKKIYSKYGFEHRDDNKISSIEHDGIFTVSRRCTWGQLHTNNPNQPSNHIIRHLNGRTEIKETHQHGLLHSINGKPSRIEIETKLDGSRSIIKQWHNNGELDNGELPHTITTSANGRVKKEWNRPENSDLPTSIEKSEHGTAISYNREHGIILKMKHANGDTTIKYKNSNGIVSIKKDKSGKVIEALVKQNGQSGMHAFVDTPQGLRIYSHDNYLIHPNKEVSNFRHLSETMSGAKSKILIRHGTLHPIEHEKSDIQITHLSNQLNHNGVVPSNMAKIRVQDTLFKLSDHPDFKKLIKPYQ
;
A
#
# COMPACT_ATOMS: atom_id res chain seq x y z
N MET A 1 -28.27 38.78 -22.94
CA MET A 1 -27.55 37.60 -22.41
C MET A 1 -26.66 38.04 -21.26
N LYS A 2 -26.98 37.63 -20.02
CA LYS A 2 -26.13 37.90 -18.85
C LYS A 2 -24.93 36.93 -18.90
N TYR A 3 -23.76 37.43 -19.26
CA TYR A 3 -22.49 36.70 -19.16
C TYR A 3 -22.09 36.58 -17.69
N THR A 4 -22.71 35.65 -16.96
CA THR A 4 -22.21 35.16 -15.67
C THR A 4 -21.83 33.70 -15.84
N ALA A 5 -20.87 33.46 -16.73
CA ALA A 5 -20.20 32.17 -16.80
C ALA A 5 -18.83 32.34 -16.18
N LEU A 6 -18.54 31.49 -15.19
CA LEU A 6 -17.23 31.17 -14.66
C LEU A 6 -16.31 30.72 -15.81
N LEU A 7 -15.87 31.67 -16.61
CA LEU A 7 -14.84 31.48 -17.61
C LEU A 7 -13.54 31.62 -16.85
N GLU A 8 -12.79 30.53 -16.81
CA GLU A 8 -11.41 30.53 -16.40
C GLU A 8 -10.60 31.38 -17.39
N ALA A 9 -10.79 32.69 -17.41
CA ALA A 9 -10.14 33.61 -18.33
C ALA A 9 -9.49 34.73 -17.52
N LEU A 10 -8.59 35.47 -18.14
CA LEU A 10 -8.01 36.66 -17.54
C LEU A 10 -9.12 37.66 -17.18
N SER A 11 -9.02 38.25 -15.99
CA SER A 11 -9.89 39.35 -15.59
C SER A 11 -9.72 40.53 -16.56
N LEU A 12 -10.73 41.41 -16.63
CA LEU A 12 -10.60 42.64 -17.42
C LEU A 12 -9.39 43.49 -16.96
N ARG A 13 -9.04 43.43 -15.67
CA ARG A 13 -7.87 44.12 -15.11
C ARG A 13 -6.57 43.46 -15.55
N GLN A 14 -6.50 42.13 -15.54
CA GLN A 14 -5.37 41.37 -16.07
C GLN A 14 -5.16 41.63 -17.56
N MET A 15 -6.24 41.64 -18.36
CA MET A 15 -6.17 41.98 -19.79
C MET A 15 -5.60 43.39 -20.02
N ARG A 16 -6.07 44.39 -19.26
CA ARG A 16 -5.52 45.75 -19.32
C ARG A 16 -4.04 45.79 -18.91
N TYR A 17 -3.63 44.96 -17.94
CA TYR A 17 -2.24 44.85 -17.53
C TYR A 17 -1.36 44.26 -18.65
N VAL A 18 -1.81 43.18 -19.30
CA VAL A 18 -1.16 42.56 -20.47
C VAL A 18 -0.97 43.59 -21.58
N ASP A 19 -2.01 44.35 -21.92
CA ASP A 19 -1.97 45.35 -22.99
C ASP A 19 -1.07 46.54 -22.68
N SER A 20 -1.01 46.99 -21.42
CA SER A 20 -0.33 48.22 -21.04
C SER A 20 1.12 48.02 -20.59
N LYS A 21 1.44 46.92 -19.89
CA LYS A 21 2.74 46.73 -19.23
C LYS A 21 3.58 45.63 -19.86
N LEU A 22 2.96 44.62 -20.45
CA LEU A 22 3.67 43.49 -21.06
C LEU A 22 3.82 43.65 -22.58
N GLY A 23 3.38 44.78 -23.15
CA GLY A 23 3.59 45.10 -24.55
C GLY A 23 2.54 44.54 -25.51
N GLY A 24 1.40 44.04 -25.01
CA GLY A 24 0.36 43.35 -25.80
C GLY A 24 -0.27 44.17 -26.94
N LYS A 25 -0.04 45.48 -27.03
CA LYS A 25 -0.46 46.31 -28.19
C LYS A 25 0.43 46.15 -29.43
N LYS A 26 1.67 45.67 -29.29
CA LYS A 26 2.62 45.45 -30.40
C LYS A 26 2.88 43.96 -30.69
N TYR A 27 2.18 43.06 -30.01
CA TYR A 27 2.36 41.63 -30.16
C TYR A 27 1.65 41.14 -31.44
N GLU A 28 2.42 40.75 -32.44
CA GLU A 28 1.95 40.30 -33.75
C GLU A 28 2.53 38.93 -34.11
N PRO A 29 2.10 37.84 -33.43
CA PRO A 29 2.70 36.49 -33.58
C PRO A 29 2.32 35.80 -34.91
N TYR A 30 1.61 36.51 -35.79
CA TYR A 30 1.06 35.95 -37.02
C TYR A 30 2.15 35.38 -37.92
N TYR A 31 3.29 36.06 -37.98
CA TYR A 31 4.39 35.71 -38.87
C TYR A 31 5.20 34.52 -38.35
N SER A 32 5.48 34.47 -37.05
CA SER A 32 6.37 33.45 -36.45
C SER A 32 5.82 32.02 -36.49
N HIS A 33 4.49 31.86 -36.60
CA HIS A 33 3.83 30.55 -36.60
C HIS A 33 2.91 30.30 -37.80
N ARG A 34 3.08 31.09 -38.86
CA ARG A 34 2.20 31.02 -40.04
C ARG A 34 2.02 29.59 -40.57
N ALA A 35 3.11 28.87 -40.78
CA ALA A 35 3.09 27.52 -41.34
C ALA A 35 2.27 26.51 -40.49
N LEU A 36 2.36 26.59 -39.16
CA LEU A 36 1.58 25.76 -38.25
C LEU A 36 0.09 26.12 -38.28
N PHE A 37 -0.26 27.41 -38.31
CA PHE A 37 -1.66 27.84 -38.24
C PHE A 37 -2.39 27.78 -39.59
N GLU A 38 -1.67 27.69 -40.71
CA GLU A 38 -2.24 27.47 -42.05
C GLU A 38 -2.47 25.98 -42.35
N SER A 39 -1.77 25.06 -41.68
CA SER A 39 -1.92 23.61 -41.91
C SER A 39 -3.14 22.99 -41.24
N TYR A 40 -3.84 23.75 -40.39
CA TYR A 40 -5.04 23.31 -39.69
C TYR A 40 -6.14 24.35 -39.84
N PRO A 41 -7.43 23.94 -39.76
CA PRO A 41 -8.54 24.88 -39.63
C PRO A 41 -8.31 25.77 -38.41
N SER A 42 -7.93 27.03 -38.65
CA SER A 42 -7.69 27.99 -37.59
C SER A 42 -8.87 28.92 -37.41
N ARG A 43 -9.18 29.24 -36.16
CA ARG A 43 -10.11 30.32 -35.80
C ARG A 43 -9.30 31.37 -35.05
N TYR A 44 -9.06 32.50 -35.70
CA TYR A 44 -8.27 33.62 -35.17
C TYR A 44 -6.82 33.23 -34.81
N HIS A 45 -6.58 32.93 -33.53
CA HIS A 45 -5.27 32.65 -32.93
C HIS A 45 -5.16 31.22 -32.40
N ARG A 46 -6.13 30.34 -32.70
CA ARG A 46 -6.18 28.97 -32.22
C ARG A 46 -6.33 27.97 -33.36
N ILE A 47 -5.73 26.80 -33.19
CA ILE A 47 -6.00 25.59 -33.99
C ILE A 47 -6.45 24.49 -33.05
N THR A 48 -7.40 23.68 -33.52
CA THR A 48 -7.93 22.53 -32.79
C THR A 48 -7.53 21.25 -33.52
N ILE A 49 -6.87 20.33 -32.83
CA ILE A 49 -6.38 19.06 -33.36
C ILE A 49 -6.97 17.94 -32.50
N PRO A 50 -7.59 16.89 -33.08
CA PRO A 50 -8.05 15.75 -32.31
C PRO A 50 -6.88 15.08 -31.56
N PHE A 51 -7.05 14.84 -30.26
CA PHE A 51 -6.10 14.05 -29.48
C PHE A 51 -6.23 12.57 -29.86
N ASN A 52 -5.12 11.90 -30.19
CA ASN A 52 -5.14 10.49 -30.54
C ASN A 52 -4.60 9.64 -29.37
N PRO A 53 -5.47 8.91 -28.64
CA PRO A 53 -5.07 8.08 -27.51
C PRO A 53 -4.41 6.75 -27.90
N ASP A 54 -4.15 6.48 -29.19
CA ASP A 54 -3.53 5.23 -29.67
C ASP A 54 -2.13 4.93 -29.08
N ALA A 55 -1.56 5.85 -28.28
CA ALA A 55 -0.48 5.50 -27.37
C ALA A 55 -1.03 4.60 -26.24
N HIS A 56 -0.74 3.30 -26.31
CA HIS A 56 -1.04 2.28 -25.28
C HIS A 56 -1.16 2.87 -23.88
N ILE A 57 -2.40 3.07 -23.43
CA ILE A 57 -2.66 3.67 -22.12
C ILE A 57 -2.31 2.62 -21.08
N ALA A 58 -1.26 2.92 -20.29
CA ALA A 58 -0.81 2.07 -19.22
C ALA A 58 -1.91 2.00 -18.14
N VAL A 59 -2.69 0.93 -18.16
CA VAL A 59 -3.71 0.68 -17.13
C VAL A 59 -3.07 0.62 -15.76
N ASP A 60 -3.64 1.32 -14.79
CA ASP A 60 -3.17 1.29 -13.41
C ASP A 60 -3.05 -0.17 -12.90
N LYS A 61 -1.90 -0.45 -12.27
CA LYS A 61 -1.54 -1.80 -11.80
C LYS A 61 -2.49 -2.31 -10.72
N THR A 62 -3.03 -1.43 -9.88
CA THR A 62 -3.97 -1.77 -8.81
C THR A 62 -5.33 -2.17 -9.39
N ILE A 63 -5.84 -1.42 -10.37
CA ILE A 63 -7.10 -1.76 -11.05
C ILE A 63 -6.94 -3.08 -11.81
N ARG A 64 -5.90 -3.18 -12.63
CA ARG A 64 -5.59 -4.40 -13.40
C ARG A 64 -5.44 -5.60 -12.46
N GLY A 65 -4.78 -5.39 -11.33
CA GLY A 65 -4.57 -6.40 -10.32
C GLY A 65 -5.81 -6.84 -9.56
N HIS A 66 -6.70 -5.90 -9.28
CA HIS A 66 -8.01 -6.22 -8.71
C HIS A 66 -8.84 -7.04 -9.69
N LEU A 67 -8.95 -6.61 -10.95
CA LEU A 67 -9.68 -7.36 -11.98
C LEU A 67 -9.14 -8.78 -12.14
N ALA A 68 -7.81 -8.94 -12.21
CA ALA A 68 -7.16 -10.24 -12.34
C ALA A 68 -7.51 -11.18 -11.18
N ARG A 69 -7.52 -10.68 -9.93
CA ARG A 69 -7.94 -11.47 -8.75
C ARG A 69 -9.37 -12.00 -8.84
N HIS A 70 -10.22 -11.34 -9.62
CA HIS A 70 -11.59 -11.77 -9.89
C HIS A 70 -11.75 -12.46 -11.25
N GLY A 71 -10.64 -12.91 -11.84
CA GLY A 71 -10.56 -13.65 -13.09
C GLY A 71 -10.73 -12.81 -14.35
N TYR A 72 -10.74 -11.47 -14.24
CA TYR A 72 -10.93 -10.56 -15.36
C TYR A 72 -9.61 -9.96 -15.86
N ASN A 73 -9.48 -9.85 -17.18
CA ASN A 73 -8.43 -9.14 -17.89
C ASN A 73 -8.97 -7.83 -18.43
N VAL A 74 -8.13 -6.81 -18.47
CA VAL A 74 -8.51 -5.57 -19.14
C VAL A 74 -8.48 -5.83 -20.65
N HIS A 75 -9.65 -5.75 -21.29
CA HIS A 75 -9.79 -5.92 -22.73
C HIS A 75 -9.56 -4.58 -23.44
N ASP A 76 -10.22 -3.54 -22.93
CA ASP A 76 -10.07 -2.16 -23.39
C ASP A 76 -10.36 -1.23 -22.21
N TYR A 77 -9.32 -0.56 -21.71
CA TYR A 77 -9.44 0.30 -20.53
C TYR A 77 -10.25 1.57 -20.78
N ILE A 78 -10.12 2.15 -21.98
CA ILE A 78 -10.75 3.42 -22.38
C ILE A 78 -12.26 3.23 -22.50
N THR A 79 -12.70 2.21 -23.23
CA THR A 79 -14.14 1.90 -23.30
C THR A 79 -14.64 1.24 -22.01
N GLY A 80 -13.73 0.89 -21.12
CA GLY A 80 -13.99 0.36 -19.80
C GLY A 80 -14.50 -1.07 -19.84
N LEU A 81 -13.95 -1.90 -20.72
CA LEU A 81 -14.27 -3.30 -20.91
C LEU A 81 -13.17 -4.20 -20.35
N ALA A 82 -13.58 -5.23 -19.62
CA ALA A 82 -12.75 -6.33 -19.20
C ALA A 82 -13.37 -7.64 -19.65
N SER A 83 -12.54 -8.63 -19.90
CA SER A 83 -12.95 -9.96 -20.36
C SER A 83 -12.45 -11.04 -19.42
N ARG A 84 -13.21 -12.12 -19.27
CA ARG A 84 -12.75 -13.35 -18.63
C ARG A 84 -13.16 -14.55 -19.46
N GLN A 85 -12.30 -15.56 -19.50
CA GLN A 85 -12.70 -16.88 -19.99
C GLN A 85 -13.50 -17.58 -18.88
N TYR A 86 -14.57 -18.26 -19.25
CA TYR A 86 -15.36 -19.10 -18.35
C TYR A 86 -15.85 -20.33 -19.10
N VAL A 87 -16.12 -21.40 -18.38
CA VAL A 87 -16.71 -22.62 -18.93
C VAL A 87 -18.22 -22.55 -18.72
N ASP A 88 -19.01 -22.71 -19.78
CA ASP A 88 -20.47 -22.75 -19.69
C ASP A 88 -20.96 -24.07 -19.04
N GLY A 89 -22.28 -24.18 -18.79
CA GLY A 89 -22.87 -25.37 -18.19
C GLY A 89 -22.70 -26.66 -19.02
N GLN A 90 -22.25 -26.53 -20.27
CA GLN A 90 -22.00 -27.62 -21.20
C GLN A 90 -20.50 -27.96 -21.33
N GLY A 91 -19.62 -27.28 -20.59
CA GLY A 91 -18.19 -27.54 -20.65
C GLY A 91 -17.43 -26.75 -21.74
N ASN A 92 -18.08 -25.85 -22.47
CA ASN A 92 -17.41 -25.07 -23.51
C ASN A 92 -16.78 -23.79 -22.95
N GLU A 93 -15.55 -23.49 -23.36
CA GLU A 93 -14.91 -22.21 -23.05
C GLU A 93 -15.59 -21.07 -23.82
N ARG A 94 -15.97 -20.02 -23.09
CA ARG A 94 -16.55 -18.78 -23.64
C ARG A 94 -15.85 -17.56 -23.08
N LEU A 95 -15.80 -16.49 -23.87
CA LEU A 95 -15.32 -15.19 -23.46
C LEU A 95 -16.49 -14.34 -22.94
N GLN A 96 -16.48 -13.97 -21.66
CA GLN A 96 -17.41 -12.99 -21.11
C GLN A 96 -16.75 -11.62 -21.12
N ILE A 97 -17.36 -10.65 -21.83
CA ILE A 97 -16.96 -9.24 -21.79
C ILE A 97 -17.92 -8.47 -20.88
N LYS A 98 -17.39 -7.63 -19.99
CA LYS A 98 -18.17 -6.85 -19.01
C LYS A 98 -17.52 -5.49 -18.73
N LYS A 99 -18.32 -4.51 -18.31
CA LYS A 99 -17.79 -3.19 -17.93
C LYS A 99 -16.94 -3.28 -16.67
N ILE A 100 -15.72 -2.74 -16.69
CA ILE A 100 -14.79 -2.70 -15.55
C ILE A 100 -15.46 -2.07 -14.34
N GLY A 101 -16.11 -0.90 -14.47
CA GLY A 101 -16.79 -0.26 -13.34
C GLY A 101 -17.86 -1.14 -12.69
N LYS A 102 -18.57 -1.96 -13.47
CA LYS A 102 -19.55 -2.92 -12.95
C LYS A 102 -18.86 -4.08 -12.23
N ILE A 103 -17.75 -4.59 -12.78
CA ILE A 103 -16.95 -5.62 -12.12
C ILE A 103 -16.43 -5.09 -10.78
N LEU A 104 -15.76 -3.93 -10.79
CA LEU A 104 -15.21 -3.28 -9.59
C LEU A 104 -16.26 -3.06 -8.50
N GLN A 105 -17.50 -2.70 -8.87
CA GLN A 105 -18.60 -2.58 -7.92
C GLN A 105 -19.03 -3.95 -7.36
N GLU A 106 -19.22 -4.96 -8.21
CA GLU A 106 -19.61 -6.30 -7.79
C GLU A 106 -18.56 -7.01 -6.93
N THR A 107 -17.28 -6.67 -7.14
CA THR A 107 -16.14 -7.26 -6.43
C THR A 107 -15.74 -6.50 -5.18
N GLY A 108 -16.51 -5.47 -4.78
CA GLY A 108 -16.28 -4.69 -3.56
C GLY A 108 -15.06 -3.77 -3.64
N ALA A 109 -14.60 -3.40 -4.85
CA ALA A 109 -13.46 -2.51 -5.05
C ALA A 109 -13.72 -1.08 -4.55
N ASP A 110 -14.98 -0.73 -4.28
CA ASP A 110 -15.42 0.49 -3.60
C ASP A 110 -14.97 0.56 -2.14
N LYS A 111 -14.62 -0.59 -1.54
CA LYS A 111 -14.13 -0.70 -0.15
C LYS A 111 -12.62 -0.86 -0.05
N ILE A 112 -11.93 -1.04 -1.18
CA ILE A 112 -10.48 -1.25 -1.22
C ILE A 112 -9.81 0.06 -1.60
N GLN A 113 -8.89 0.52 -0.76
CA GLN A 113 -8.17 1.77 -0.98
C GLN A 113 -7.12 1.63 -2.09
N HIS A 114 -7.06 2.62 -2.97
CA HIS A 114 -6.06 2.75 -4.02
C HIS A 114 -4.82 3.49 -3.48
N PRO A 115 -3.59 3.02 -3.71
CA PRO A 115 -2.37 3.55 -3.07
C PRO A 115 -1.85 4.88 -3.65
N ILE A 116 -2.70 5.77 -4.15
CA ILE A 116 -2.24 7.02 -4.78
C ILE A 116 -1.85 8.08 -3.74
N PHE A 117 -0.62 8.57 -3.89
CA PHE A 117 -0.12 9.77 -3.23
C PHE A 117 -0.45 11.00 -4.07
N LYS A 118 -1.72 11.43 -4.08
CA LYS A 118 -2.04 12.78 -4.55
C LYS A 118 -1.72 13.75 -3.42
N LYS A 119 -0.79 14.68 -3.68
CA LYS A 119 -0.58 15.83 -2.81
C LYS A 119 -1.80 16.72 -2.95
N ASN A 120 -2.56 16.91 -1.88
CA ASN A 120 -3.56 17.96 -1.85
C ASN A 120 -2.81 19.31 -1.88
N HIS A 121 -3.02 20.11 -2.91
CA HIS A 121 -2.34 21.40 -3.10
C HIS A 121 -2.78 22.47 -2.07
N GLU A 122 -3.97 22.32 -1.49
CA GLU A 122 -4.50 23.25 -0.50
C GLU A 122 -3.93 22.96 0.90
N THR A 123 -3.90 21.70 1.30
CA THR A 123 -3.50 21.30 2.66
C THR A 123 -2.06 20.81 2.77
N GLY A 124 -1.40 20.51 1.64
CA GLY A 124 -0.09 19.87 1.61
C GLY A 124 -0.10 18.42 2.10
N GLN A 125 -1.25 17.88 2.50
CA GLN A 125 -1.37 16.49 2.93
C GLN A 125 -1.39 15.56 1.73
N TYR A 126 -0.61 14.48 1.83
CA TYR A 126 -0.75 13.32 0.98
C TYR A 126 -1.89 12.47 1.53
N ASN A 127 -2.70 11.89 0.64
CA ASN A 127 -3.74 10.89 0.90
C ASN A 127 -5.13 11.45 1.19
N ILE A 128 -5.90 11.71 0.13
CA ILE A 128 -7.34 11.44 0.20
C ILE A 128 -7.46 9.95 -0.17
N PRO A 129 -7.81 9.04 0.77
CA PRO A 129 -8.00 7.64 0.44
C PRO A 129 -9.16 7.55 -0.54
N GLN A 130 -8.88 7.15 -1.79
CA GLN A 130 -9.91 6.86 -2.78
C GLN A 130 -9.99 5.36 -2.97
N SER A 131 -11.20 4.83 -3.11
CA SER A 131 -11.37 3.43 -3.46
C SER A 131 -10.87 3.14 -4.88
N ILE A 132 -10.57 1.88 -5.20
CA ILE A 132 -10.19 1.47 -6.56
C ILE A 132 -11.30 1.82 -7.57
N LEU A 133 -12.58 1.65 -7.20
CA LEU A 133 -13.71 2.00 -8.05
C LEU A 133 -13.80 3.52 -8.29
N GLU A 134 -13.66 4.31 -7.22
CA GLU A 134 -13.68 5.77 -7.32
C GLU A 134 -12.52 6.29 -8.16
N PHE A 135 -11.32 5.75 -7.97
CA PHE A 135 -10.16 6.07 -8.78
C PHE A 135 -10.40 5.75 -10.26
N TYR A 136 -10.88 4.55 -10.58
CA TYR A 136 -11.23 4.15 -11.95
C TYR A 136 -12.29 5.08 -12.58
N ASN A 137 -13.33 5.43 -11.81
CA ASN A 137 -14.41 6.29 -12.30
C ASN A 137 -13.97 7.73 -12.49
N ASN A 138 -12.95 8.19 -11.77
CA ASN A 138 -12.39 9.53 -11.86
C ASN A 138 -11.11 9.59 -12.71
N ASP A 139 -10.68 8.47 -13.29
CA ASP A 139 -9.50 8.41 -14.13
C ASP A 139 -9.66 9.34 -15.34
N PRO A 140 -8.88 10.45 -15.41
CA PRO A 140 -9.01 11.43 -16.48
C PRO A 140 -8.82 10.80 -17.85
N VAL A 141 -7.92 9.81 -17.97
CA VAL A 141 -7.53 9.17 -19.22
C VAL A 141 -8.66 8.28 -19.77
N ARG A 142 -9.43 7.66 -18.89
CA ARG A 142 -10.63 6.91 -19.27
C ARG A 142 -11.80 7.84 -19.57
N ASN A 143 -12.03 8.82 -18.71
CA ASN A 143 -13.15 9.76 -18.87
C ASN A 143 -12.97 10.68 -20.08
N SER A 144 -11.75 10.75 -20.63
CA SER A 144 -11.43 11.33 -21.92
C SER A 144 -11.67 10.39 -23.10
N LYS A 145 -12.80 9.66 -23.13
CA LYS A 145 -13.21 8.87 -24.30
C LYS A 145 -13.19 9.75 -25.56
N SER A 146 -12.13 9.70 -26.38
CA SER A 146 -11.97 10.31 -27.71
C SER A 146 -12.38 11.79 -27.91
N ASP A 147 -12.87 12.46 -26.88
CA ASP A 147 -13.42 13.81 -26.89
C ASP A 147 -12.43 14.77 -26.26
N ILE A 148 -11.13 14.51 -26.42
CA ILE A 148 -10.10 15.51 -26.15
C ILE A 148 -9.61 16.06 -27.47
N ASN A 149 -9.47 17.38 -27.50
CA ASN A 149 -8.73 18.09 -28.51
C ASN A 149 -7.45 18.67 -27.88
N ILE A 150 -6.42 18.79 -28.69
CA ILE A 150 -5.29 19.68 -28.45
C ILE A 150 -5.65 21.02 -29.08
N VAL A 151 -5.79 22.06 -28.28
CA VAL A 151 -5.94 23.44 -28.78
C VAL A 151 -4.61 24.16 -28.62
N ILE A 152 -3.96 24.49 -29.72
CA ILE A 152 -2.72 25.27 -29.73
C ILE A 152 -3.07 26.72 -30.01
N SER A 153 -2.63 27.62 -29.13
CA SER A 153 -2.89 29.04 -29.23
C SER A 153 -1.62 29.87 -29.31
N ARG A 154 -1.69 30.92 -30.13
CA ARG A 154 -0.76 32.06 -30.18
C ARG A 154 -1.41 33.35 -29.66
N GLY A 155 -2.60 33.27 -29.07
CA GLY A 155 -3.32 34.43 -28.55
C GLY A 155 -2.65 34.95 -27.29
N LYS A 156 -2.47 36.28 -27.17
CA LYS A 156 -1.85 36.89 -25.99
C LYS A 156 -2.62 36.59 -24.70
N GLU A 157 -3.95 36.52 -24.80
CA GLU A 157 -4.84 36.19 -23.69
C GLU A 157 -4.62 34.76 -23.19
N ASP A 158 -4.31 33.81 -24.08
CA ASP A 158 -4.06 32.42 -23.71
C ASP A 158 -2.65 32.26 -23.14
N ILE A 159 -1.65 32.90 -23.75
CA ILE A 159 -0.27 32.88 -23.24
C ILE A 159 -0.17 33.51 -21.86
N ALA A 160 -0.81 34.67 -21.63
CA ALA A 160 -0.89 35.25 -20.28
C ALA A 160 -1.78 34.41 -19.34
N GLY A 161 -2.88 33.85 -19.87
CA GLY A 161 -3.80 32.99 -19.14
C GLY A 161 -3.24 31.61 -18.81
N MET A 162 -2.07 31.22 -19.34
CA MET A 162 -1.46 29.92 -19.04
C MET A 162 -1.04 29.82 -17.56
N SER A 163 -0.76 30.95 -16.92
CA SER A 163 -0.38 31.07 -15.50
C SER A 163 -1.47 31.67 -14.60
N SER A 164 -2.55 32.21 -15.18
CA SER A 164 -3.50 33.09 -14.47
C SER A 164 -4.94 32.88 -14.94
N GLY A 165 -5.91 33.11 -14.06
CA GLY A 165 -7.33 32.94 -14.39
C GLY A 165 -7.78 31.49 -14.60
N ARG A 166 -6.98 30.50 -14.20
CA ARG A 166 -7.27 29.05 -14.35
C ARG A 166 -7.28 28.35 -12.99
N SER A 167 -7.81 27.13 -12.94
CA SER A 167 -7.81 26.30 -11.72
C SER A 167 -6.42 26.06 -11.11
N TRP A 168 -5.33 26.18 -11.89
CA TRP A 168 -3.94 26.06 -11.43
C TRP A 168 -3.23 27.41 -11.18
N GLU A 169 -3.92 28.55 -11.20
CA GLU A 169 -3.34 29.88 -10.99
C GLU A 169 -2.64 30.01 -9.60
N GLY A 170 -3.18 29.35 -8.57
CA GLY A 170 -2.62 29.38 -7.22
C GLY A 170 -1.18 28.88 -7.14
N ASP A 171 -0.79 27.97 -8.03
CA ASP A 171 0.50 27.29 -8.05
C ASP A 171 1.50 27.89 -9.06
N SER A 172 1.10 28.89 -9.84
CA SER A 172 1.98 29.47 -10.86
C SER A 172 2.85 30.60 -10.29
N CYS A 173 4.18 30.43 -10.40
CA CYS A 173 5.13 31.51 -10.13
C CYS A 173 5.05 32.65 -11.16
N MET A 174 4.42 32.43 -12.32
CA MET A 174 4.22 33.42 -13.39
C MET A 174 2.83 34.07 -13.33
N ARG A 175 2.07 33.91 -12.25
CA ARG A 175 0.72 34.47 -12.11
C ARG A 175 0.70 36.01 -12.23
N LEU A 176 -0.21 36.54 -13.03
CA LEU A 176 -0.42 37.97 -13.20
C LEU A 176 -1.09 38.62 -11.97
N PRO A 177 -0.78 39.91 -11.68
CA PRO A 177 -1.52 40.66 -10.67
C PRO A 177 -2.99 40.83 -11.06
N TYR A 178 -3.83 41.22 -10.09
CA TYR A 178 -5.24 41.55 -10.31
C TYR A 178 -6.14 40.37 -10.70
N SER A 179 -5.85 39.18 -10.18
CA SER A 179 -6.77 38.03 -10.28
C SER A 179 -8.10 38.36 -9.58
N ASP A 180 -9.21 37.96 -10.22
CA ASP A 180 -10.55 38.02 -9.60
C ASP A 180 -10.83 36.83 -8.67
N SER A 181 -9.90 35.86 -8.58
CA SER A 181 -10.02 34.70 -7.70
C SER A 181 -10.02 35.12 -6.23
N LYS A 182 -11.01 34.66 -5.45
CA LYS A 182 -11.09 34.97 -4.01
C LYS A 182 -10.01 34.25 -3.16
N ASP A 183 -9.26 33.31 -3.74
CA ASP A 183 -8.17 32.66 -3.03
C ASP A 183 -7.06 33.68 -2.73
N ARG A 184 -6.70 33.80 -1.44
CA ARG A 184 -5.62 34.69 -0.98
C ARG A 184 -4.30 34.40 -1.69
N LYS A 185 -4.03 33.15 -2.08
CA LYS A 185 -2.84 32.80 -2.86
C LYS A 185 -2.85 33.49 -4.22
N CYS A 186 -4.01 33.64 -4.86
CA CYS A 186 -4.14 34.25 -6.18
C CYS A 186 -4.17 35.79 -6.15
N GLN A 187 -4.33 36.41 -4.98
CA GLN A 187 -4.43 37.87 -4.83
C GLN A 187 -3.10 38.62 -4.99
N VAL A 188 -1.97 37.92 -4.90
CA VAL A 188 -0.62 38.49 -5.09
C VAL A 188 -0.06 37.98 -6.40
N GLU A 189 0.63 38.82 -7.16
CA GLU A 189 1.36 38.38 -8.35
C GLU A 189 2.40 37.30 -8.03
N GLY A 190 2.67 36.45 -9.02
CA GLY A 190 3.76 35.50 -8.95
C GLY A 190 5.12 36.23 -9.05
N SER A 191 6.14 35.71 -8.36
CA SER A 191 7.49 36.29 -8.37
C SER A 191 8.13 36.38 -9.77
N MET A 192 7.66 35.55 -10.70
CA MET A 192 8.16 35.43 -12.08
C MET A 192 7.15 35.94 -13.11
N HIS A 193 6.09 36.64 -12.73
CA HIS A 193 5.06 37.14 -13.67
C HIS A 193 5.63 38.05 -14.77
N HIS A 194 6.73 38.76 -14.47
CA HIS A 194 7.41 39.62 -15.43
C HIS A 194 7.96 38.86 -16.64
N LYS A 195 8.19 37.55 -16.53
CA LYS A 195 8.66 36.70 -17.63
C LYS A 195 7.62 36.47 -18.73
N ILE A 196 6.34 36.70 -18.48
CA ILE A 196 5.30 36.64 -19.52
C ILE A 196 5.57 37.65 -20.64
N LYS A 197 6.18 38.79 -20.32
CA LYS A 197 6.62 39.75 -21.34
C LYS A 197 7.63 39.13 -22.31
N GLU A 198 8.53 38.31 -21.78
CA GLU A 198 9.53 37.61 -22.60
C GLU A 198 8.87 36.49 -23.42
N ASP A 199 7.85 35.82 -22.89
CA ASP A 199 7.03 34.87 -23.68
C ASP A 199 6.36 35.55 -24.89
N PHE A 200 5.83 36.76 -24.73
CA PHE A 200 5.30 37.53 -25.87
C PHE A 200 6.41 37.94 -26.84
N LYS A 201 7.54 38.42 -26.33
CA LYS A 201 8.67 38.85 -27.16
C LYS A 201 9.23 37.72 -28.04
N HIS A 202 9.14 36.47 -27.56
CA HIS A 202 9.68 35.29 -28.22
C HIS A 202 8.62 34.38 -28.82
N ASP A 203 7.40 34.90 -28.99
CA ASP A 203 6.28 34.20 -29.61
C ASP A 203 6.04 32.79 -29.00
N THR A 204 6.07 32.68 -27.68
CA THR A 204 5.69 31.44 -26.99
C THR A 204 4.28 31.03 -27.43
N LEU A 205 4.08 29.73 -27.67
CA LEU A 205 2.75 29.16 -27.87
C LEU A 205 2.30 28.44 -26.60
N VAL A 206 1.01 28.14 -26.49
CA VAL A 206 0.48 27.28 -25.44
C VAL A 206 -0.42 26.21 -26.06
N ALA A 207 -0.27 24.96 -25.64
CA ALA A 207 -1.17 23.88 -25.98
C ALA A 207 -2.03 23.53 -24.77
N TYR A 208 -3.34 23.40 -25.00
CA TYR A 208 -4.31 22.96 -24.01
C TYR A 208 -4.89 21.61 -24.41
N ALA A 209 -5.06 20.73 -23.43
CA ALA A 209 -5.96 19.59 -23.56
C ALA A 209 -7.37 20.08 -23.21
N THR A 210 -8.28 20.12 -24.18
CA THR A 210 -9.66 20.56 -23.97
C THR A 210 -10.63 19.47 -24.34
N ARG A 211 -11.89 19.57 -23.88
CA ARG A 211 -12.93 18.66 -24.36
C ARG A 211 -13.31 19.03 -25.79
N LYS A 212 -13.78 18.07 -26.58
CA LYS A 212 -14.33 18.32 -27.91
C LYS A 212 -15.42 19.39 -27.85
N GLY A 213 -15.29 20.42 -28.69
CA GLY A 213 -16.18 21.59 -28.71
C GLY A 213 -15.73 22.76 -27.84
N ASP A 214 -14.77 22.56 -26.93
CA ASP A 214 -14.11 23.65 -26.19
C ASP A 214 -12.89 24.18 -26.97
N ASP A 215 -13.16 24.74 -28.15
CA ASP A 215 -12.14 25.29 -29.05
C ASP A 215 -11.61 26.66 -28.59
N TYR A 216 -12.35 27.33 -27.68
CA TYR A 216 -12.00 28.63 -27.12
C TYR A 216 -11.25 28.53 -25.80
N VAL A 217 -10.96 27.30 -25.34
CA VAL A 217 -10.21 27.04 -24.11
C VAL A 217 -10.92 27.69 -22.92
N GLU A 218 -12.22 27.49 -22.80
CA GLU A 218 -13.02 27.99 -21.68
C GLU A 218 -12.78 27.18 -20.41
N LYS A 219 -12.61 25.85 -20.55
CA LYS A 219 -12.45 24.89 -19.44
C LYS A 219 -11.39 23.83 -19.78
N PRO A 220 -10.13 24.23 -19.97
CA PRO A 220 -9.05 23.31 -20.28
C PRO A 220 -8.83 22.30 -19.14
N ILE A 221 -8.55 21.06 -19.52
CA ILE A 221 -8.23 19.96 -18.60
C ILE A 221 -6.79 20.10 -18.10
N GLY A 222 -5.90 20.53 -19.00
CA GLY A 222 -4.49 20.78 -18.70
C GLY A 222 -3.81 21.53 -19.83
N ARG A 223 -2.55 21.92 -19.63
CA ARG A 223 -1.80 22.72 -20.58
C ARG A 223 -0.29 22.51 -20.50
N VAL A 224 0.40 22.85 -21.58
CA VAL A 224 1.86 22.92 -21.65
C VAL A 224 2.26 24.14 -22.48
N ALA A 225 3.27 24.88 -22.03
CA ALA A 225 3.84 25.96 -22.84
C ALA A 225 4.76 25.35 -23.91
N ILE A 226 4.84 26.00 -25.06
CA ILE A 226 5.70 25.62 -26.17
C ILE A 226 6.64 26.79 -26.42
N LYS A 227 7.92 26.58 -26.12
CA LYS A 227 8.91 27.66 -26.06
C LYS A 227 9.89 27.60 -27.21
N LYS A 228 10.46 28.76 -27.50
CA LYS A 228 11.46 28.98 -28.53
C LYS A 228 12.83 28.45 -28.08
N TYR A 229 13.43 27.64 -28.93
CA TYR A 229 14.80 27.15 -28.79
C TYR A 229 15.64 27.65 -29.97
N ILE A 230 16.87 28.08 -29.67
CA ILE A 230 17.83 28.60 -30.65
C ILE A 230 18.99 27.62 -30.76
N SER A 231 19.42 27.28 -31.97
CA SER A 231 20.62 26.47 -32.18
C SER A 231 21.87 27.18 -31.63
N ASN A 232 22.76 26.43 -30.98
CA ASN A 232 24.04 26.99 -30.53
C ASN A 232 24.92 27.42 -31.71
N GLU A 233 24.82 26.69 -32.82
CA GLU A 233 25.59 26.93 -34.05
C GLU A 233 24.71 27.57 -35.12
N LYS A 234 25.34 28.29 -36.06
CA LYS A 234 24.63 28.84 -37.22
C LYS A 234 24.44 27.76 -38.26
N VAL A 235 23.20 27.48 -38.63
CA VAL A 235 22.85 26.64 -39.77
C VAL A 235 22.59 27.55 -40.97
N ASN A 236 23.32 27.35 -42.08
CA ASN A 236 23.24 28.21 -43.26
C ASN A 236 23.45 29.71 -42.95
N GLY A 237 24.39 30.01 -42.05
CA GLY A 237 24.76 31.38 -41.68
C GLY A 237 23.82 32.08 -40.69
N LYS A 238 22.75 31.43 -40.21
CA LYS A 238 21.82 31.98 -39.22
C LYS A 238 21.55 30.98 -38.09
N HIS A 239 21.19 31.45 -36.91
CA HIS A 239 20.71 30.53 -35.87
C HIS A 239 19.36 29.96 -36.29
N HIS A 240 19.26 28.64 -36.25
CA HIS A 240 18.03 27.92 -36.51
C HIS A 240 17.12 27.96 -35.27
N ILE A 241 15.81 28.10 -35.51
CA ILE A 241 14.81 28.25 -34.46
C ILE A 241 13.88 27.04 -34.52
N ILE A 242 13.62 26.44 -33.36
CA ILE A 242 12.59 25.43 -33.19
C ILE A 242 11.69 25.78 -32.01
N TYR A 243 10.53 25.11 -31.93
CA TYR A 243 9.60 25.23 -30.82
C TYR A 243 9.37 23.86 -30.19
N ARG A 244 9.44 23.75 -28.86
CA ARG A 244 9.22 22.48 -28.14
C ARG A 244 8.36 22.71 -26.91
N ALA A 245 7.51 21.74 -26.60
CA ALA A 245 6.74 21.76 -25.37
C ALA A 245 7.67 21.57 -24.17
N GLU A 246 7.39 22.29 -23.10
CA GLU A 246 8.08 22.06 -21.83
C GLU A 246 7.81 20.65 -21.31
N SER A 247 8.74 20.11 -20.51
CA SER A 247 8.55 18.77 -19.92
C SER A 247 7.47 18.71 -18.82
N ARG A 248 7.02 19.86 -18.31
CA ARG A 248 6.03 19.98 -17.24
C ARG A 248 4.72 20.51 -17.81
N ALA A 249 3.66 19.72 -17.66
CA ALA A 249 2.30 20.21 -17.85
C ALA A 249 1.69 20.69 -16.52
N TYR A 250 0.69 21.56 -16.64
CA TYR A 250 -0.13 22.02 -15.52
C TYR A 250 -1.59 21.57 -15.76
N GLY A 251 -2.33 21.32 -14.68
CA GLY A 251 -3.63 20.65 -14.73
C GLY A 251 -3.47 19.12 -14.83
N ASN A 252 -4.46 18.45 -15.42
CA ASN A 252 -4.52 16.98 -15.54
C ASN A 252 -4.64 16.55 -17.02
N PRO A 253 -3.74 16.96 -17.93
CA PRO A 253 -3.83 16.52 -19.32
C PRO A 253 -3.71 15.00 -19.42
N PRO A 254 -4.26 14.37 -20.48
CA PRO A 254 -4.18 12.93 -20.66
C PRO A 254 -2.73 12.47 -20.90
N ASP A 255 -2.44 11.20 -20.56
CA ASP A 255 -1.17 10.57 -20.91
C ASP A 255 -0.92 10.63 -22.41
N GLY A 256 0.31 10.92 -22.83
CA GLY A 256 0.63 11.12 -24.25
C GLY A 256 0.41 12.55 -24.76
N PHE A 257 -0.21 13.44 -23.99
CA PHE A 257 -0.50 14.82 -24.42
C PHE A 257 0.77 15.59 -24.84
N ILE A 258 1.77 15.67 -23.97
CA ILE A 258 3.04 16.39 -24.29
C ILE A 258 3.73 15.73 -25.49
N GLN A 259 3.70 14.40 -25.58
CA GLN A 259 4.31 13.65 -26.69
C GLN A 259 3.63 14.01 -28.03
N GLN A 260 2.30 14.08 -28.06
CA GLN A 260 1.56 14.44 -29.27
C GLN A 260 1.78 15.91 -29.62
N VAL A 261 1.79 16.83 -28.64
CA VAL A 261 2.15 18.24 -28.87
C VAL A 261 3.56 18.35 -29.47
N ASN A 262 4.54 17.65 -28.89
CA ASN A 262 5.90 17.63 -29.43
C ASN A 262 5.97 17.01 -30.83
N SER A 263 5.19 15.97 -31.13
CA SER A 263 5.11 15.41 -32.48
C SER A 263 4.61 16.43 -33.50
N ILE A 264 3.59 17.24 -33.14
CA ILE A 264 3.09 18.33 -33.99
C ILE A 264 4.19 19.38 -34.16
N MET A 265 4.88 19.76 -33.08
CA MET A 265 5.97 20.74 -33.16
C MET A 265 7.19 20.24 -33.94
N GLU A 266 7.52 18.95 -33.86
CA GLU A 266 8.59 18.31 -34.63
C GLU A 266 8.27 18.32 -36.12
N GLN A 267 7.00 18.15 -36.50
CA GLN A 267 6.54 18.21 -37.89
C GLN A 267 6.66 19.63 -38.48
N HIS A 268 6.29 20.66 -37.72
CA HIS A 268 6.26 22.04 -38.21
C HIS A 268 7.56 22.82 -37.99
N TYR A 269 8.33 22.44 -36.98
CA TYR A 269 9.62 23.03 -36.61
C TYR A 269 10.66 21.92 -36.45
N PRO A 270 11.00 21.21 -37.55
CA PRO A 270 11.94 20.11 -37.51
C PRO A 270 13.31 20.63 -37.07
N ALA A 271 13.95 19.95 -36.14
CA ALA A 271 15.29 20.32 -35.74
C ALA A 271 16.29 19.88 -36.80
N HIS A 272 17.31 20.70 -37.07
CA HIS A 272 18.43 20.27 -37.88
C HIS A 272 19.19 19.10 -37.21
N PRO A 273 19.60 18.09 -37.99
CA PRO A 273 20.47 17.00 -37.55
C PRO A 273 21.71 17.50 -36.79
N ASN A 274 22.09 16.77 -35.74
CA ASN A 274 23.31 16.99 -34.94
C ASN A 274 23.47 18.41 -34.41
N THR A 275 22.36 19.11 -34.22
CA THR A 275 22.37 20.48 -33.71
C THR A 275 21.88 20.49 -32.27
N THR A 276 22.66 21.14 -31.40
CA THR A 276 22.24 21.43 -30.04
C THR A 276 21.50 22.75 -30.00
N TYR A 277 20.34 22.75 -29.36
CA TYR A 277 19.52 23.92 -29.14
C TYR A 277 19.45 24.26 -27.66
N ARG A 278 19.33 25.54 -27.35
CA ARG A 278 19.09 26.05 -26.01
C ARG A 278 17.80 26.82 -25.95
N LEU A 279 17.12 26.72 -24.81
CA LEU A 279 15.98 27.58 -24.51
C LEU A 279 16.45 29.05 -24.64
N HIS A 280 15.63 29.91 -25.23
CA HIS A 280 15.99 31.32 -25.33
C HIS A 280 16.27 31.89 -23.93
N PRO A 281 17.42 32.56 -23.68
CA PRO A 281 17.85 32.94 -22.33
C PRO A 281 16.88 33.88 -21.59
N ASP A 282 16.11 34.68 -22.32
CA ASP A 282 15.08 35.55 -21.72
C ASP A 282 13.89 34.77 -21.13
N LEU A 283 13.57 33.61 -21.69
CA LEU A 283 12.38 32.84 -21.32
C LEU A 283 12.51 32.25 -19.92
N TYR A 284 11.36 32.10 -19.24
CA TYR A 284 11.33 31.40 -17.96
C TYR A 284 11.65 29.92 -18.17
N ASP A 285 12.41 29.32 -17.27
CA ASP A 285 12.83 27.93 -17.37
C ASP A 285 12.09 27.07 -16.35
N ASP A 286 11.04 26.38 -16.81
CA ASP A 286 10.39 25.36 -15.99
C ASP A 286 11.10 23.99 -16.12
N THR A 287 11.99 23.77 -17.11
CA THR A 287 12.46 22.40 -17.49
C THR A 287 13.85 22.31 -18.17
N LYS A 288 14.06 21.44 -19.18
CA LYS A 288 15.39 21.17 -19.78
C LYS A 288 15.86 22.39 -20.60
N GLN A 289 16.96 23.01 -20.16
CA GLN A 289 17.60 24.15 -20.85
C GLN A 289 18.21 23.81 -22.21
N VAL A 290 18.51 22.53 -22.44
CA VAL A 290 19.22 22.05 -23.63
C VAL A 290 18.40 20.95 -24.31
N PHE A 291 18.20 21.10 -25.62
CA PHE A 291 17.60 20.12 -26.50
C PHE A 291 18.63 19.71 -27.55
N GLU A 292 19.05 18.45 -27.55
CA GLU A 292 20.00 17.93 -28.53
C GLU A 292 19.27 17.11 -29.58
N ASN A 293 19.25 17.60 -30.82
CA ASN A 293 18.71 16.81 -31.94
C ASN A 293 19.83 15.97 -32.55
N ARG A 294 20.24 14.95 -31.80
CA ARG A 294 21.16 13.94 -32.30
C ARG A 294 20.54 13.26 -33.51
N HIS A 295 21.30 13.09 -34.59
CA HIS A 295 20.84 12.43 -35.80
C HIS A 295 21.94 11.63 -36.47
N GLY A 296 21.60 10.42 -36.90
CA GLY A 296 22.55 9.46 -37.41
C GLY A 296 23.30 8.75 -36.30
N LEU A 297 24.35 8.04 -36.71
CA LEU A 297 25.15 7.16 -35.88
C LEU A 297 26.17 7.96 -35.06
N ILE A 298 26.04 7.90 -33.74
CA ILE A 298 26.98 8.50 -32.80
C ILE A 298 27.78 7.39 -32.13
N ALA A 299 29.07 7.32 -32.46
CA ALA A 299 30.00 6.42 -31.77
C ALA A 299 30.27 6.94 -30.36
N ASN A 300 30.32 6.02 -29.39
CA ASN A 300 30.82 6.26 -28.05
C ASN A 300 31.94 5.25 -27.75
N SER A 301 32.65 5.42 -26.64
CA SER A 301 33.84 4.61 -26.32
C SER A 301 33.57 3.10 -26.19
N PHE A 302 32.30 2.67 -26.16
CA PHE A 302 31.90 1.28 -25.96
C PHE A 302 30.87 0.80 -26.99
N GLY A 303 30.59 1.55 -28.04
CA GLY A 303 29.59 1.20 -29.05
C GLY A 303 29.01 2.41 -29.77
N HIS A 304 27.70 2.43 -29.97
CA HIS A 304 27.03 3.46 -30.76
C HIS A 304 25.59 3.69 -30.34
N SER A 305 25.06 4.85 -30.72
CA SER A 305 23.64 5.18 -30.64
C SER A 305 23.23 5.85 -31.95
N ASN A 306 22.21 5.34 -32.63
CA ASN A 306 21.65 5.91 -33.84
C ASN A 306 20.35 6.64 -33.50
N TYR A 307 20.31 7.91 -33.86
CA TYR A 307 19.16 8.77 -33.62
C TYR A 307 18.49 9.19 -34.93
N VAL A 308 17.17 9.23 -34.94
CA VAL A 308 16.38 9.88 -35.99
C VAL A 308 15.46 10.87 -35.28
N ASN A 309 15.62 12.16 -35.58
CA ASN A 309 14.89 13.26 -34.94
C ASN A 309 14.99 13.23 -33.40
N GLY A 310 16.19 12.95 -32.87
CA GLY A 310 16.45 12.92 -31.42
C GLY A 310 15.87 11.71 -30.69
N LYS A 311 15.22 10.77 -31.38
CA LYS A 311 14.75 9.49 -30.84
C LYS A 311 15.67 8.37 -31.29
N LEU A 312 15.82 7.33 -30.49
CA LEU A 312 16.57 6.12 -30.89
C LEU A 312 15.80 5.36 -31.96
N HIS A 313 16.51 4.96 -33.01
CA HIS A 313 15.94 4.21 -34.13
C HIS A 313 16.96 3.20 -34.66
N ASP A 314 16.48 2.03 -35.04
CA ASP A 314 17.28 1.08 -35.81
C ASP A 314 17.72 1.70 -37.14
N PHE A 315 18.83 1.23 -37.68
CA PHE A 315 19.32 1.64 -38.99
C PHE A 315 19.74 0.43 -39.83
N VAL A 316 19.86 0.65 -41.13
CA VAL A 316 20.38 -0.34 -42.07
C VAL A 316 21.80 0.07 -42.44
N ASP A 317 22.76 -0.85 -42.28
CA ASP A 317 24.15 -0.59 -42.65
C ASP A 317 24.38 -0.70 -44.17
N GLU A 318 25.61 -0.44 -44.59
CA GLU A 318 26.02 -0.46 -46.01
C GLU A 318 25.81 -1.83 -46.70
N ASN A 319 25.67 -2.92 -45.94
CA ASN A 319 25.43 -4.26 -46.45
C ASN A 319 23.94 -4.63 -46.47
N GLY A 320 23.06 -3.68 -46.18
CA GLY A 320 21.62 -3.95 -46.09
C GLY A 320 21.20 -4.68 -44.81
N GLN A 321 22.08 -4.78 -43.79
CA GLN A 321 21.73 -5.46 -42.54
C GLN A 321 21.15 -4.48 -41.51
N HIS A 322 20.09 -4.90 -40.82
CA HIS A 322 19.50 -4.13 -39.74
C HIS A 322 20.38 -4.16 -38.50
N GLN A 323 20.76 -2.98 -38.02
CA GLN A 323 21.56 -2.77 -36.81
C GLN A 323 20.69 -2.17 -35.69
N PRO A 324 21.00 -2.49 -34.41
CA PRO A 324 20.28 -1.94 -33.28
C PRO A 324 20.48 -0.43 -33.18
N ALA A 325 19.43 0.28 -32.76
CA ALA A 325 19.48 1.69 -32.45
C ALA A 325 20.57 2.04 -31.44
N GLU A 326 20.83 1.17 -30.47
CA GLU A 326 21.88 1.40 -29.48
C GLU A 326 22.66 0.12 -29.24
N ARG A 327 23.98 0.25 -29.11
CA ARG A 327 24.89 -0.82 -28.72
C ARG A 327 25.88 -0.29 -27.69
N TYR A 328 26.06 -1.06 -26.63
CA TYR A 328 27.02 -0.79 -25.57
C TYR A 328 27.64 -2.10 -25.08
N LYS A 329 28.92 -2.32 -25.40
CA LYS A 329 29.60 -3.62 -25.18
C LYS A 329 28.80 -4.76 -25.82
N ASP A 330 28.43 -5.77 -25.03
CA ASP A 330 27.62 -6.92 -25.45
C ASP A 330 26.10 -6.66 -25.38
N SER A 331 25.70 -5.46 -24.98
CA SER A 331 24.30 -5.06 -24.87
C SER A 331 23.84 -4.28 -26.09
N PHE A 332 22.58 -4.46 -26.48
CA PHE A 332 21.98 -3.72 -27.58
C PHE A 332 20.49 -3.51 -27.37
N TRP A 333 19.94 -2.48 -28.03
CA TRP A 333 18.53 -2.11 -27.98
C TRP A 333 18.04 -1.72 -29.38
N HIS A 334 16.92 -2.30 -29.77
CA HIS A 334 16.23 -2.03 -31.01
C HIS A 334 14.99 -1.17 -30.77
N TYR A 335 14.85 -0.12 -31.56
CA TYR A 335 13.73 0.80 -31.47
C TYR A 335 13.05 0.94 -32.83
N ASN A 336 11.73 0.76 -32.84
CA ASN A 336 10.89 1.04 -33.99
C ASN A 336 10.04 2.28 -33.67
N LYS A 337 10.24 3.36 -34.43
CA LYS A 337 9.54 4.65 -34.23
C LYS A 337 9.67 5.21 -32.81
N GLY A 338 10.86 5.08 -32.21
CA GLY A 338 11.13 5.56 -30.86
C GLY A 338 10.55 4.71 -29.72
N VAL A 339 9.94 3.56 -30.04
CA VAL A 339 9.45 2.59 -29.05
C VAL A 339 10.34 1.35 -29.09
N LEU A 340 10.73 0.84 -27.92
CA LEU A 340 11.53 -0.37 -27.79
C LEU A 340 10.74 -1.56 -28.36
N HIS A 341 11.13 -2.00 -29.56
CA HIS A 341 10.42 -3.03 -30.31
C HIS A 341 11.29 -3.46 -31.49
N ASN A 342 11.38 -4.77 -31.71
CA ASN A 342 12.00 -5.34 -32.89
C ASN A 342 11.01 -6.31 -33.54
N PRO A 343 10.41 -5.97 -34.70
CA PRO A 343 9.46 -6.85 -35.38
C PRO A 343 10.13 -8.14 -35.89
N HIS A 344 11.46 -8.19 -35.92
CA HIS A 344 12.24 -9.32 -36.38
C HIS A 344 12.87 -10.14 -35.24
N GLY A 345 12.55 -9.86 -33.97
CA GLY A 345 12.96 -10.70 -32.85
C GLY A 345 13.32 -9.95 -31.57
N VAL A 346 14.58 -10.08 -31.14
CA VAL A 346 15.07 -9.57 -29.85
C VAL A 346 15.13 -8.05 -29.91
N ALA A 347 14.38 -7.38 -29.03
CA ALA A 347 14.43 -5.92 -28.98
C ALA A 347 15.52 -5.41 -28.03
N GLN A 348 15.99 -6.24 -27.10
CA GLN A 348 17.04 -5.85 -26.16
C GLN A 348 17.88 -7.06 -25.79
N ARG A 349 19.20 -6.89 -25.68
CA ARG A 349 20.07 -7.84 -24.99
C ARG A 349 20.84 -7.09 -23.91
N GLU A 350 20.83 -7.61 -22.71
CA GLU A 350 21.57 -7.05 -21.58
C GLU A 350 22.05 -8.19 -20.68
N ASN A 351 23.36 -8.24 -20.40
CA ASN A 351 23.98 -9.31 -19.59
C ASN A 351 23.63 -10.74 -20.07
N GLY A 352 23.58 -10.94 -21.39
CA GLY A 352 23.21 -12.21 -22.03
C GLY A 352 21.71 -12.54 -22.02
N ILE A 353 20.87 -11.73 -21.37
CA ILE A 353 19.42 -11.89 -21.38
C ILE A 353 18.84 -11.15 -22.59
N GLU A 354 18.22 -11.89 -23.48
CA GLU A 354 17.45 -11.34 -24.60
C GLU A 354 16.02 -11.06 -24.16
N SER A 355 15.53 -9.84 -24.41
CA SER A 355 14.17 -9.40 -24.13
C SER A 355 13.44 -9.03 -25.43
N ARG A 356 12.16 -9.39 -25.50
CA ARG A 356 11.27 -9.18 -26.64
C ARG A 356 10.07 -8.35 -26.21
N TYR A 357 9.67 -7.46 -27.08
CA TYR A 357 8.64 -6.46 -26.80
C TYR A 357 7.66 -6.41 -27.97
N ILE A 358 6.38 -6.25 -27.67
CA ILE A 358 5.33 -5.95 -28.66
C ILE A 358 4.73 -4.62 -28.25
N ASN A 359 4.82 -3.63 -29.13
CA ASN A 359 4.35 -2.27 -28.87
C ASN A 359 4.90 -1.61 -27.59
N GLY A 360 6.17 -1.87 -27.26
CA GLY A 360 6.82 -1.31 -26.07
C GLY A 360 6.55 -2.06 -24.76
N GLU A 361 5.69 -3.08 -24.77
CA GLU A 361 5.46 -3.94 -23.61
C GLU A 361 6.19 -5.27 -23.76
N LEU A 362 6.76 -5.76 -22.66
CA LEU A 362 7.43 -7.05 -22.62
C LEU A 362 6.43 -8.17 -22.96
N HIS A 363 6.62 -8.82 -24.11
CA HIS A 363 5.70 -9.80 -24.69
C HIS A 363 6.45 -10.59 -25.77
N ASN A 364 6.11 -11.88 -25.92
CA ASN A 364 6.51 -12.65 -27.10
C ASN A 364 5.36 -13.58 -27.55
N GLU A 365 5.23 -13.80 -28.85
CA GLU A 365 4.15 -14.61 -29.43
C GLU A 365 4.43 -16.12 -29.27
N GLU A 366 3.42 -16.95 -29.55
CA GLU A 366 3.55 -18.41 -29.65
C GLU A 366 4.07 -19.12 -28.38
N ASP A 367 3.71 -18.63 -27.19
CA ASP A 367 4.21 -19.15 -25.89
C ASP A 367 5.75 -19.21 -25.81
N LYS A 368 6.43 -18.30 -26.50
CA LYS A 368 7.88 -18.16 -26.38
C LYS A 368 8.24 -17.22 -25.21
N PRO A 369 9.42 -17.38 -24.60
CA PRO A 369 9.83 -16.50 -23.52
C PRO A 369 10.01 -15.07 -24.03
N SER A 370 9.37 -14.13 -23.34
CA SER A 370 9.63 -12.70 -23.53
C SER A 370 11.03 -12.29 -23.07
N GLN A 371 11.62 -13.05 -22.14
CA GLN A 371 13.02 -12.90 -21.74
C GLN A 371 13.69 -14.25 -21.63
N GLU A 372 14.87 -14.41 -22.23
CA GLU A 372 15.62 -15.66 -22.21
C GLU A 372 17.12 -15.41 -22.15
N LEU A 373 17.83 -16.15 -21.30
CA LEU A 373 19.29 -16.18 -21.33
C LEU A 373 19.77 -16.90 -22.60
N LYS A 374 20.44 -16.16 -23.49
CA LYS A 374 21.16 -16.69 -24.65
C LYS A 374 22.63 -16.30 -24.55
N GLY A 375 23.40 -17.11 -23.82
CA GLY A 375 24.84 -16.92 -23.67
C GLY A 375 25.33 -17.18 -22.26
N LYS A 376 26.55 -16.74 -21.98
CA LYS A 376 27.12 -16.77 -20.63
C LYS A 376 26.55 -15.62 -19.81
N SER A 377 26.04 -15.92 -18.63
CA SER A 377 25.79 -14.96 -17.56
C SER A 377 26.67 -15.34 -16.40
N ASP A 378 27.21 -14.38 -15.66
CA ASP A 378 28.00 -14.64 -14.45
C ASP A 378 27.14 -15.19 -13.29
N ILE A 379 25.82 -14.99 -13.38
CA ILE A 379 24.87 -15.31 -12.31
C ILE A 379 24.04 -16.53 -12.69
N TYR A 380 23.48 -16.54 -13.89
CA TYR A 380 22.48 -17.50 -14.30
C TYR A 380 23.05 -18.58 -15.23
N SER A 381 22.70 -19.83 -14.95
CA SER A 381 22.84 -20.94 -15.90
C SER A 381 21.58 -21.08 -16.77
N LYS A 382 20.43 -20.61 -16.28
CA LYS A 382 19.16 -20.57 -17.00
C LYS A 382 18.31 -19.38 -16.54
N PHE A 383 17.72 -18.66 -17.49
CA PHE A 383 16.69 -17.66 -17.21
C PHE A 383 15.64 -17.71 -18.32
N LYS A 384 14.37 -17.89 -17.95
CA LYS A 384 13.22 -17.73 -18.86
C LYS A 384 12.10 -17.02 -18.14
N ALA A 385 11.60 -15.94 -18.72
CA ALA A 385 10.41 -15.24 -18.24
C ALA A 385 9.40 -15.01 -19.38
N PHE A 386 8.13 -15.20 -19.07
CA PHE A 386 7.01 -15.12 -20.01
C PHE A 386 6.08 -14.00 -19.55
N HIS A 387 5.78 -13.10 -20.47
CA HIS A 387 4.95 -11.94 -20.20
C HIS A 387 3.87 -11.81 -21.27
N ILE A 388 2.68 -11.41 -20.83
CA ILE A 388 1.58 -10.98 -21.70
C ILE A 388 1.25 -9.55 -21.29
N ASN A 389 1.41 -8.62 -22.22
CA ASN A 389 1.15 -7.20 -22.06
C ASN A 389 1.91 -6.60 -20.86
N GLY A 390 3.21 -6.88 -20.82
CA GLY A 390 4.13 -6.40 -19.79
C GLY A 390 4.00 -7.08 -18.42
N MET A 391 3.11 -8.06 -18.25
CA MET A 391 2.89 -8.75 -16.98
C MET A 391 3.34 -10.19 -17.02
N LEU A 392 4.01 -10.66 -15.96
CA LEU A 392 4.42 -12.04 -15.82
C LEU A 392 3.20 -12.97 -15.93
N HIS A 393 3.08 -13.71 -17.02
CA HIS A 393 1.92 -14.53 -17.34
C HIS A 393 2.37 -15.67 -18.25
N ARG A 394 1.88 -16.87 -17.98
CA ARG A 394 1.95 -17.97 -18.94
C ARG A 394 0.70 -18.84 -18.87
N THR A 395 0.16 -19.20 -20.03
CA THR A 395 -0.96 -20.13 -20.14
C THR A 395 -0.48 -21.57 -20.04
N GLY A 396 -1.35 -22.47 -19.60
CA GLY A 396 -0.99 -23.87 -19.35
C GLY A 396 -0.32 -24.09 -17.99
N ASP A 397 -0.14 -25.35 -17.60
CA ASP A 397 0.44 -25.73 -16.30
C ASP A 397 1.97 -25.66 -16.30
N ILE A 398 2.51 -24.53 -16.76
CA ILE A 398 3.93 -24.28 -17.01
C ILE A 398 4.37 -22.96 -16.35
N PRO A 399 5.62 -22.86 -15.86
CA PRO A 399 6.06 -21.68 -15.13
C PRO A 399 6.19 -20.47 -16.05
N ALA A 400 5.74 -19.32 -15.56
CA ALA A 400 5.94 -18.02 -16.18
C ALA A 400 7.34 -17.45 -15.89
N LEU A 401 8.01 -17.91 -14.82
CA LEU A 401 9.41 -17.64 -14.54
C LEU A 401 10.13 -18.94 -14.19
N ASP A 402 11.28 -19.19 -14.82
CA ASP A 402 12.14 -20.34 -14.54
C ASP A 402 13.62 -19.90 -14.55
N VAL A 403 14.21 -19.84 -13.36
CA VAL A 403 15.56 -19.33 -13.12
C VAL A 403 16.40 -20.40 -12.42
N ILE A 404 17.62 -20.59 -12.90
CA ILE A 404 18.65 -21.43 -12.28
C ILE A 404 19.95 -20.63 -12.28
N GLU A 405 20.56 -20.49 -11.11
CA GLU A 405 21.88 -19.88 -10.92
C GLU A 405 23.00 -20.92 -11.08
N HIS A 406 24.23 -20.46 -11.32
CA HIS A 406 25.41 -21.36 -11.32
C HIS A 406 25.68 -22.00 -9.96
N SER A 407 25.22 -21.36 -8.87
CA SER A 407 25.28 -21.86 -7.50
C SER A 407 24.39 -23.09 -7.23
N GLY A 408 23.55 -23.49 -8.20
CA GLY A 408 22.51 -24.51 -8.03
C GLY A 408 21.22 -23.99 -7.39
N ARG A 409 21.17 -22.70 -7.02
CA ARG A 409 19.94 -22.03 -6.60
C ARG A 409 18.96 -21.97 -7.75
N TYR A 410 17.67 -22.12 -7.46
CA TYR A 410 16.66 -22.07 -8.50
C TYR A 410 15.35 -21.45 -8.00
N LYS A 411 14.59 -20.90 -8.94
CA LYS A 411 13.27 -20.32 -8.70
C LYS A 411 12.33 -20.60 -9.85
N LYS A 412 11.16 -21.14 -9.57
CA LYS A 412 10.06 -21.29 -10.52
C LYS A 412 8.83 -20.58 -10.00
N ILE A 413 8.20 -19.77 -10.85
CA ILE A 413 6.94 -19.08 -10.54
C ILE A 413 5.93 -19.35 -11.64
N TYR A 414 4.74 -19.79 -11.24
CA TYR A 414 3.56 -19.89 -12.06
C TYR A 414 2.74 -18.63 -11.79
N SER A 415 2.44 -17.90 -12.85
CA SER A 415 1.80 -16.58 -12.74
C SER A 415 0.74 -16.42 -13.81
N LYS A 416 -0.39 -15.83 -13.41
CA LYS A 416 -1.43 -15.36 -14.32
C LYS A 416 -1.64 -13.87 -14.05
N TYR A 417 -1.43 -13.07 -15.10
CA TYR A 417 -1.67 -11.62 -15.11
C TYR A 417 -0.85 -10.86 -14.06
N GLY A 418 0.41 -11.28 -13.88
CA GLY A 418 1.32 -10.69 -12.90
C GLY A 418 1.14 -11.20 -11.47
N PHE A 419 0.17 -12.08 -11.19
CA PHE A 419 -0.05 -12.66 -9.87
C PHE A 419 0.42 -14.10 -9.83
N GLU A 420 1.17 -14.43 -8.77
CA GLU A 420 1.49 -15.82 -8.45
C GLU A 420 0.20 -16.64 -8.31
N HIS A 421 0.00 -17.59 -9.22
CA HIS A 421 -1.26 -18.31 -9.35
C HIS A 421 -1.03 -19.64 -10.04
N ARG A 422 -1.66 -20.70 -9.52
CA ARG A 422 -1.73 -22.00 -10.19
C ARG A 422 -3.02 -22.73 -9.78
N ASP A 423 -3.69 -23.34 -10.76
CA ASP A 423 -4.94 -24.07 -10.53
C ASP A 423 -4.72 -25.39 -9.76
N ASP A 424 -5.82 -26.04 -9.37
CA ASP A 424 -5.85 -27.38 -8.75
C ASP A 424 -5.01 -27.54 -7.48
N ASN A 425 -4.84 -26.46 -6.71
CA ASN A 425 -4.04 -26.44 -5.49
C ASN A 425 -2.58 -26.90 -5.70
N LYS A 426 -2.05 -26.71 -6.91
CA LYS A 426 -0.66 -27.00 -7.26
C LYS A 426 0.27 -25.91 -6.73
N ILE A 427 1.56 -26.23 -6.64
CA ILE A 427 2.59 -25.30 -6.16
C ILE A 427 2.78 -24.18 -7.20
N SER A 428 2.45 -22.95 -6.81
CA SER A 428 2.55 -21.75 -7.66
C SER A 428 3.94 -21.12 -7.63
N SER A 429 4.75 -21.36 -6.60
CA SER A 429 6.17 -21.04 -6.65
C SER A 429 7.01 -22.00 -5.84
N ILE A 430 8.23 -22.22 -6.30
CA ILE A 430 9.26 -22.95 -5.57
C ILE A 430 10.58 -22.22 -5.70
N GLU A 431 11.29 -22.06 -4.58
CA GLU A 431 12.57 -21.37 -4.49
C GLU A 431 13.53 -22.18 -3.62
N HIS A 432 14.76 -22.32 -4.08
CA HIS A 432 15.86 -22.96 -3.35
C HIS A 432 17.08 -22.05 -3.40
N ASP A 433 17.55 -21.60 -2.24
CA ASP A 433 18.71 -20.69 -2.11
C ASP A 433 19.99 -21.40 -1.61
N GLY A 434 19.98 -22.74 -1.59
CA GLY A 434 21.07 -23.56 -1.05
C GLY A 434 20.96 -23.83 0.45
N ILE A 435 20.20 -23.03 1.20
CA ILE A 435 19.99 -23.16 2.64
C ILE A 435 18.55 -23.53 2.96
N PHE A 436 17.61 -22.92 2.23
CA PHE A 436 16.19 -23.04 2.37
C PHE A 436 15.56 -23.56 1.08
N THR A 437 14.47 -24.30 1.24
CA THR A 437 13.52 -24.58 0.16
C THR A 437 12.17 -24.05 0.57
N VAL A 438 11.59 -23.16 -0.22
CA VAL A 438 10.27 -22.59 -0.01
C VAL A 438 9.38 -23.00 -1.16
N SER A 439 8.23 -23.60 -0.84
CA SER A 439 7.18 -23.88 -1.82
C SER A 439 5.86 -23.24 -1.39
N ARG A 440 5.22 -22.54 -2.32
CA ARG A 440 3.98 -21.81 -2.06
C ARG A 440 2.87 -22.26 -3.01
N ARG A 441 1.64 -22.19 -2.51
CA ARG A 441 0.40 -22.31 -3.27
C ARG A 441 -0.34 -21.00 -3.09
N CYS A 442 -0.43 -20.27 -4.17
CA CYS A 442 -1.08 -19.00 -4.24
C CYS A 442 -2.23 -19.08 -5.24
N THR A 443 -3.32 -18.40 -4.89
CA THR A 443 -4.41 -18.11 -5.81
C THR A 443 -4.49 -16.60 -5.91
N TRP A 444 -4.10 -16.09 -7.08
CA TRP A 444 -4.09 -14.65 -7.38
C TRP A 444 -3.23 -13.81 -6.42
N GLY A 445 -2.02 -14.31 -6.15
CA GLY A 445 -1.02 -13.64 -5.32
C GLY A 445 -1.24 -13.79 -3.82
N GLN A 446 -2.30 -14.47 -3.38
CA GLN A 446 -2.57 -14.75 -1.98
C GLN A 446 -2.28 -16.22 -1.66
N LEU A 447 -1.58 -16.48 -0.55
CA LEU A 447 -1.42 -17.84 -0.03
C LEU A 447 -2.80 -18.47 0.20
N HIS A 448 -3.04 -19.62 -0.41
CA HIS A 448 -4.34 -20.26 -0.40
C HIS A 448 -4.21 -21.77 -0.58
N THR A 449 -4.97 -22.54 0.20
CA THR A 449 -5.21 -23.97 -0.06
C THR A 449 -6.59 -24.37 0.44
N ASN A 450 -7.27 -25.26 -0.30
CA ASN A 450 -8.50 -25.90 0.16
C ASN A 450 -8.27 -27.32 0.68
N ASN A 451 -7.04 -27.82 0.60
CA ASN A 451 -6.67 -29.15 1.07
C ASN A 451 -5.78 -29.04 2.32
N PRO A 452 -6.27 -29.46 3.50
CA PRO A 452 -5.52 -29.32 4.74
C PRO A 452 -4.27 -30.21 4.81
N ASN A 453 -4.08 -31.13 3.86
CA ASN A 453 -2.86 -31.95 3.73
C ASN A 453 -1.81 -31.33 2.80
N GLN A 454 -2.14 -30.24 2.12
CA GLN A 454 -1.27 -29.56 1.17
C GLN A 454 -1.10 -28.11 1.65
N PRO A 455 -0.06 -27.81 2.45
CA PRO A 455 0.14 -26.48 3.01
C PRO A 455 0.30 -25.45 1.89
N SER A 456 -0.33 -24.30 2.06
CA SER A 456 -0.15 -23.15 1.16
C SER A 456 1.25 -22.56 1.21
N ASN A 457 1.99 -22.72 2.31
CA ASN A 457 3.38 -22.30 2.43
C ASN A 457 4.16 -23.39 3.15
N HIS A 458 5.27 -23.83 2.58
CA HIS A 458 6.10 -24.90 3.11
C HIS A 458 7.57 -24.53 2.99
N ILE A 459 8.22 -24.35 4.12
CA ILE A 459 9.59 -23.88 4.26
C ILE A 459 10.41 -25.00 4.91
N ILE A 460 11.54 -25.35 4.31
CA ILE A 460 12.50 -26.30 4.86
C ILE A 460 13.85 -25.59 4.96
N ARG A 461 14.46 -25.58 6.15
CA ARG A 461 15.80 -25.04 6.43
C ARG A 461 16.77 -26.17 6.74
N HIS A 462 17.98 -26.13 6.20
CA HIS A 462 19.01 -27.18 6.35
C HIS A 462 20.23 -26.82 7.23
N LEU A 463 20.34 -25.57 7.73
CA LEU A 463 21.48 -25.15 8.56
C LEU A 463 21.32 -25.61 10.01
N ASN A 464 22.34 -26.28 10.56
CA ASN A 464 22.46 -26.68 11.98
C ASN A 464 21.31 -27.56 12.49
N GLY A 465 20.78 -28.42 11.62
CA GLY A 465 19.58 -29.22 11.85
C GLY A 465 18.59 -29.06 10.70
N ARG A 466 17.37 -29.57 10.88
CA ARG A 466 16.29 -29.41 9.91
C ARG A 466 15.09 -28.76 10.58
N THR A 467 14.75 -27.55 10.15
CA THR A 467 13.48 -26.89 10.52
C THR A 467 12.52 -26.97 9.36
N GLU A 468 11.31 -27.45 9.59
CA GLU A 468 10.24 -27.58 8.60
C GLU A 468 9.00 -26.85 9.11
N ILE A 469 8.56 -25.82 8.38
CA ILE A 469 7.38 -25.02 8.70
C ILE A 469 6.34 -25.27 7.60
N LYS A 470 5.15 -25.70 8.00
CA LYS A 470 3.99 -25.91 7.13
C LYS A 470 2.87 -25.00 7.56
N GLU A 471 2.37 -24.19 6.65
CA GLU A 471 1.29 -23.25 6.91
C GLU A 471 0.15 -23.40 5.89
N THR A 472 -1.06 -23.37 6.40
CA THR A 472 -2.33 -23.44 5.67
C THR A 472 -3.00 -22.08 5.78
N HIS A 473 -3.28 -21.48 4.63
CA HIS A 473 -3.91 -20.18 4.52
C HIS A 473 -5.20 -20.27 3.71
N GLN A 474 -6.15 -19.42 4.05
CA GLN A 474 -7.27 -19.07 3.19
C GLN A 474 -7.27 -17.55 2.99
N HIS A 475 -7.25 -17.14 1.72
CA HIS A 475 -7.23 -15.72 1.32
C HIS A 475 -6.07 -14.93 1.93
N GLY A 476 -4.90 -15.57 2.06
CA GLY A 476 -3.70 -14.97 2.62
C GLY A 476 -3.63 -14.95 4.16
N LEU A 477 -4.65 -15.44 4.87
CA LEU A 477 -4.68 -15.50 6.33
C LEU A 477 -4.50 -16.93 6.83
N LEU A 478 -3.74 -17.14 7.91
CA LEU A 478 -3.59 -18.45 8.55
C LEU A 478 -4.98 -18.98 8.93
N HIS A 479 -5.32 -20.18 8.46
CA HIS A 479 -6.67 -20.73 8.64
C HIS A 479 -6.62 -22.25 8.81
N SER A 480 -7.29 -22.74 9.84
CA SER A 480 -7.42 -24.15 10.17
C SER A 480 -8.57 -24.77 9.38
N ILE A 481 -8.25 -25.79 8.58
CA ILE A 481 -9.23 -26.47 7.71
C ILE A 481 -9.49 -27.88 8.25
N ASN A 482 -10.76 -28.25 8.44
CA ASN A 482 -11.20 -29.56 8.93
C ASN A 482 -10.52 -29.97 10.25
N GLY A 483 -10.39 -29.02 11.19
CA GLY A 483 -9.79 -29.25 12.51
C GLY A 483 -8.28 -29.48 12.51
N LYS A 484 -7.61 -29.38 11.36
CA LYS A 484 -6.14 -29.49 11.28
C LYS A 484 -5.46 -28.17 11.67
N PRO A 485 -4.25 -28.24 12.26
CA PRO A 485 -3.50 -27.04 12.59
C PRO A 485 -3.19 -26.25 11.31
N SER A 486 -3.33 -24.93 11.40
CA SER A 486 -2.99 -24.00 10.34
C SER A 486 -1.49 -23.76 10.25
N ARG A 487 -0.73 -23.98 11.33
CA ARG A 487 0.74 -23.96 11.30
C ARG A 487 1.33 -25.15 12.04
N ILE A 488 2.29 -25.82 11.43
CA ILE A 488 3.08 -26.89 12.02
C ILE A 488 4.55 -26.53 11.85
N GLU A 489 5.29 -26.45 12.94
CA GLU A 489 6.73 -26.22 12.95
C GLU A 489 7.41 -27.45 13.56
N ILE A 490 8.34 -28.03 12.81
CA ILE A 490 9.09 -29.23 13.21
C ILE A 490 10.57 -28.84 13.21
N GLU A 491 11.21 -28.93 14.36
CA GLU A 491 12.64 -28.73 14.51
C GLU A 491 13.28 -30.08 14.80
N THR A 492 14.19 -30.50 13.94
CA THR A 492 14.99 -31.73 14.08
C THR A 492 16.42 -31.33 14.40
N LYS A 493 16.87 -31.68 15.60
CA LYS A 493 18.26 -31.46 16.04
C LYS A 493 19.22 -32.42 15.35
N LEU A 494 20.52 -32.17 15.49
CA LEU A 494 21.57 -33.01 14.92
C LEU A 494 21.55 -34.46 15.46
N ASP A 495 21.07 -34.66 16.69
CA ASP A 495 20.90 -35.98 17.32
C ASP A 495 19.64 -36.73 16.83
N GLY A 496 18.88 -36.14 15.90
CA GLY A 496 17.63 -36.69 15.36
C GLY A 496 16.39 -36.45 16.23
N SER A 497 16.55 -35.89 17.43
CA SER A 497 15.42 -35.55 18.31
C SER A 497 14.59 -34.42 17.71
N ARG A 498 13.27 -34.44 17.97
CA ARG A 498 12.30 -33.55 17.31
C ARG A 498 11.45 -32.76 18.28
N SER A 499 11.39 -31.44 18.10
CA SER A 499 10.37 -30.55 18.66
C SER A 499 9.29 -30.31 17.61
N ILE A 500 8.02 -30.30 18.03
CA ILE A 500 6.87 -30.04 17.16
C ILE A 500 5.98 -28.99 17.81
N ILE A 501 5.65 -27.92 17.10
CA ILE A 501 4.65 -26.92 17.49
C ILE A 501 3.52 -26.99 16.49
N LYS A 502 2.28 -27.13 16.98
CA LYS A 502 1.06 -27.09 16.18
C LYS A 502 0.23 -25.90 16.65
N GLN A 503 -0.19 -25.07 15.73
CA GLN A 503 -1.05 -23.91 16.00
C GLN A 503 -2.29 -23.96 15.12
N TRP A 504 -3.41 -23.57 15.69
CA TRP A 504 -4.70 -23.46 15.02
C TRP A 504 -5.07 -21.98 14.95
N HIS A 505 -5.55 -21.57 13.79
CA HIS A 505 -5.93 -20.19 13.55
C HIS A 505 -7.27 -20.15 12.83
N ASN A 506 -8.10 -19.16 13.13
CA ASN A 506 -9.33 -18.88 12.43
C ASN A 506 -9.22 -17.46 11.86
N ASN A 507 -9.08 -17.35 10.54
CA ASN A 507 -8.92 -16.08 9.83
C ASN A 507 -7.77 -15.20 10.37
N GLY A 508 -6.63 -15.83 10.66
CA GLY A 508 -5.43 -15.16 11.17
C GLY A 508 -5.37 -15.03 12.69
N GLU A 509 -6.47 -15.21 13.41
CA GLU A 509 -6.50 -15.18 14.87
C GLU A 509 -6.18 -16.55 15.46
N LEU A 510 -5.40 -16.60 16.55
CA LEU A 510 -5.02 -17.85 17.21
C LEU A 510 -6.22 -18.42 18.00
N ASP A 511 -6.97 -19.31 17.34
CA ASP A 511 -8.24 -19.84 17.83
C ASP A 511 -8.47 -21.28 17.34
N ASN A 512 -9.04 -22.10 18.22
CA ASN A 512 -9.48 -23.48 17.95
C ASN A 512 -10.79 -23.80 18.69
N GLY A 513 -11.62 -22.78 18.94
CA GLY A 513 -12.82 -22.88 19.76
C GLY A 513 -12.50 -23.35 21.18
N GLU A 514 -13.11 -24.45 21.61
CA GLU A 514 -12.90 -24.99 22.96
C GLU A 514 -11.63 -25.85 23.10
N LEU A 515 -11.00 -26.20 21.98
CA LEU A 515 -9.78 -27.00 21.94
C LEU A 515 -8.53 -26.12 22.12
N PRO A 516 -7.37 -26.71 22.47
CA PRO A 516 -6.14 -25.93 22.57
C PRO A 516 -5.77 -25.35 21.20
N HIS A 517 -5.44 -24.06 21.14
CA HIS A 517 -4.97 -23.40 19.92
C HIS A 517 -3.48 -23.63 19.67
N THR A 518 -2.71 -24.02 20.69
CA THR A 518 -1.28 -24.37 20.55
C THR A 518 -1.00 -25.67 21.27
N ILE A 519 -0.28 -26.56 20.59
CA ILE A 519 0.26 -27.79 21.17
C ILE A 519 1.75 -27.86 20.84
N THR A 520 2.59 -27.89 21.87
CA THR A 520 4.04 -28.04 21.77
C THR A 520 4.45 -29.39 22.31
N THR A 521 5.13 -30.19 21.49
CA THR A 521 5.82 -31.42 21.89
C THR A 521 7.31 -31.17 21.83
N SER A 522 8.01 -31.24 22.95
CA SER A 522 9.47 -31.09 22.99
C SER A 522 10.20 -32.38 22.59
N ALA A 523 11.50 -32.25 22.32
CA ALA A 523 12.38 -33.37 21.99
C ALA A 523 12.42 -34.49 23.05
N ASN A 524 12.23 -34.17 24.33
CA ASN A 524 12.14 -35.14 25.43
C ASN A 524 10.71 -35.64 25.70
N GLY A 525 9.77 -35.41 24.77
CA GLY A 525 8.40 -35.92 24.87
C GLY A 525 7.47 -35.14 25.81
N ARG A 526 7.89 -33.98 26.35
CA ARG A 526 6.99 -33.11 27.12
C ARG A 526 5.95 -32.52 26.18
N VAL A 527 4.69 -32.48 26.62
CA VAL A 527 3.57 -31.96 25.83
C VAL A 527 2.91 -30.80 26.57
N LYS A 528 2.96 -29.61 25.99
CA LYS A 528 2.28 -28.41 26.47
C LYS A 528 1.09 -28.09 25.55
N LYS A 529 -0.06 -27.80 26.13
CA LYS A 529 -1.31 -27.39 25.45
C LYS A 529 -1.71 -26.02 25.97
N GLU A 530 -2.16 -25.13 25.10
CA GLU A 530 -2.57 -23.75 25.44
C GLU A 530 -3.92 -23.40 24.81
N TRP A 531 -4.74 -22.65 25.54
CA TRP A 531 -6.08 -22.23 25.15
C TRP A 531 -6.22 -20.71 25.23
N ASN A 532 -7.07 -20.16 24.36
CA ASN A 532 -7.41 -18.75 24.33
C ASN A 532 -8.71 -18.66 25.13
N ARG A 533 -8.59 -18.19 26.37
CA ARG A 533 -9.72 -18.09 27.29
C ARG A 533 -9.86 -16.64 27.73
N PRO A 534 -11.10 -16.16 27.96
CA PRO A 534 -11.31 -14.87 28.58
C PRO A 534 -10.56 -14.76 29.91
N GLU A 535 -10.20 -13.54 30.29
CA GLU A 535 -9.80 -13.27 31.67
C GLU A 535 -10.90 -13.79 32.62
N ASN A 536 -10.49 -14.41 33.72
CA ASN A 536 -11.37 -15.04 34.73
C ASN A 536 -12.05 -16.36 34.35
N SER A 537 -11.68 -16.99 33.25
CA SER A 537 -12.10 -18.35 32.95
C SER A 537 -11.71 -19.33 34.08
N ASP A 538 -12.68 -20.12 34.56
CA ASP A 538 -12.42 -21.25 35.47
C ASP A 538 -11.68 -22.41 34.78
N LEU A 539 -11.67 -22.42 33.45
CA LEU A 539 -10.95 -23.40 32.65
C LEU A 539 -9.45 -23.06 32.56
N PRO A 540 -8.58 -24.08 32.51
CA PRO A 540 -7.15 -23.87 32.40
C PRO A 540 -6.77 -23.17 31.09
N THR A 541 -5.78 -22.28 31.16
CA THR A 541 -5.19 -21.61 30.00
C THR A 541 -3.99 -22.36 29.45
N SER A 542 -3.34 -23.21 30.25
CA SER A 542 -2.37 -24.18 29.73
C SER A 542 -2.27 -25.45 30.57
N ILE A 543 -1.86 -26.54 29.95
CA ILE A 543 -1.57 -27.83 30.58
C ILE A 543 -0.26 -28.36 30.00
N GLU A 544 0.72 -28.66 30.84
CA GLU A 544 1.99 -29.27 30.46
C GLU A 544 2.14 -30.64 31.14
N LYS A 545 2.42 -31.68 30.36
CA LYS A 545 2.74 -33.03 30.85
C LYS A 545 4.22 -33.32 30.61
N SER A 546 4.89 -33.80 31.64
CA SER A 546 6.29 -34.22 31.63
C SER A 546 6.49 -35.51 32.43
N GLU A 547 7.68 -36.10 32.35
CA GLU A 547 8.08 -37.24 33.20
C GLU A 547 7.99 -36.95 34.70
N HIS A 548 8.11 -35.68 35.10
CA HIS A 548 8.05 -35.27 36.51
C HIS A 548 6.62 -35.00 37.00
N GLY A 549 5.63 -34.96 36.10
CA GLY A 549 4.26 -34.65 36.47
C GLY A 549 3.48 -33.82 35.46
N THR A 550 2.27 -33.40 35.86
CA THR A 550 1.37 -32.53 35.08
C THR A 550 1.27 -31.15 35.73
N ALA A 551 1.64 -30.10 35.02
CA ALA A 551 1.43 -28.71 35.39
C ALA A 551 0.20 -28.14 34.67
N ILE A 552 -0.64 -27.40 35.39
CA ILE A 552 -1.88 -26.80 34.89
C ILE A 552 -1.87 -25.33 35.28
N SER A 553 -2.03 -24.43 34.32
CA SER A 553 -2.09 -22.98 34.56
C SER A 553 -3.51 -22.45 34.36
N TYR A 554 -3.90 -21.49 35.19
CA TYR A 554 -5.16 -20.75 35.12
C TYR A 554 -4.85 -19.26 35.12
N ASN A 555 -5.64 -18.48 34.37
CA ASN A 555 -5.53 -17.02 34.34
C ASN A 555 -6.69 -16.42 35.13
N ARG A 556 -6.38 -15.67 36.19
CA ARG A 556 -7.35 -15.01 37.08
C ARG A 556 -7.07 -13.51 37.10
N GLU A 557 -8.08 -12.72 37.47
CA GLU A 557 -8.07 -11.25 37.52
C GLU A 557 -6.85 -10.65 38.21
N HIS A 558 -6.23 -11.41 39.12
CA HIS A 558 -5.13 -10.97 39.94
C HIS A 558 -3.88 -11.84 39.81
N GLY A 559 -3.76 -12.72 38.81
CA GLY A 559 -2.53 -13.50 38.61
C GLY A 559 -2.72 -14.89 38.01
N ILE A 560 -1.60 -15.62 37.94
CA ILE A 560 -1.53 -16.97 37.36
C ILE A 560 -1.47 -18.00 38.48
N ILE A 561 -2.38 -18.97 38.46
CA ILE A 561 -2.32 -20.17 39.33
C ILE A 561 -1.72 -21.31 38.53
N LEU A 562 -0.61 -21.88 38.98
CA LEU A 562 0.04 -23.07 38.44
C LEU A 562 -0.11 -24.23 39.42
N LYS A 563 -0.90 -25.25 39.08
CA LYS A 563 -1.05 -26.49 39.86
C LYS A 563 -0.25 -27.61 39.20
N MET A 564 0.75 -28.13 39.88
CA MET A 564 1.60 -29.23 39.46
C MET A 564 1.28 -30.49 40.26
N LYS A 565 0.98 -31.61 39.61
CA LYS A 565 0.87 -32.93 40.24
C LYS A 565 2.10 -33.76 39.88
N HIS A 566 2.90 -34.11 40.88
CA HIS A 566 4.19 -34.79 40.74
C HIS A 566 4.06 -36.31 40.53
N ALA A 567 5.13 -36.90 40.02
CA ALA A 567 5.41 -38.35 39.93
C ALA A 567 4.84 -39.20 41.08
N ASN A 568 5.20 -38.79 42.29
CA ASN A 568 4.94 -39.48 43.55
C ASN A 568 3.52 -39.24 44.12
N GLY A 569 2.68 -38.47 43.43
CA GLY A 569 1.33 -38.11 43.87
C GLY A 569 1.24 -36.76 44.61
N ASP A 570 2.35 -36.12 44.94
CA ASP A 570 2.37 -34.80 45.58
C ASP A 570 1.77 -33.73 44.64
N THR A 571 1.26 -32.63 45.20
CA THR A 571 0.74 -31.50 44.43
C THR A 571 1.38 -30.19 44.87
N THR A 572 1.94 -29.40 43.96
CA THR A 572 2.37 -28.03 44.21
C THR A 572 1.42 -27.04 43.57
N ILE A 573 0.93 -26.05 44.31
CA ILE A 573 0.12 -24.95 43.81
C ILE A 573 0.95 -23.68 43.93
N LYS A 574 1.30 -23.05 42.82
CA LYS A 574 1.95 -21.74 42.79
C LYS A 574 0.94 -20.69 42.36
N TYR A 575 0.84 -19.59 43.09
CA TYR A 575 0.09 -18.41 42.69
C TYR A 575 1.08 -17.28 42.49
N LYS A 576 1.10 -16.67 41.31
CA LYS A 576 1.97 -15.56 40.96
C LYS A 576 1.12 -14.34 40.60
N ASN A 577 1.36 -13.23 41.27
CA ASN A 577 0.75 -11.95 40.95
C ASN A 577 1.79 -10.82 40.92
N SER A 578 1.33 -9.58 40.79
CA SER A 578 2.19 -8.37 40.85
C SER A 578 2.94 -8.23 42.18
N ASN A 579 2.45 -8.85 43.25
CA ASN A 579 2.93 -8.66 44.61
C ASN A 579 3.89 -9.78 45.06
N GLY A 580 4.00 -10.89 44.31
CA GLY A 580 4.89 -11.98 44.66
C GLY A 580 4.46 -13.35 44.13
N ILE A 581 5.10 -14.39 44.67
CA ILE A 581 4.81 -15.80 44.38
C ILE A 581 4.55 -16.53 45.70
N VAL A 582 3.40 -17.19 45.80
CA VAL A 582 3.10 -18.17 46.85
C VAL A 582 3.19 -19.56 46.25
N SER A 583 3.84 -20.50 46.90
CA SER A 583 3.96 -21.90 46.47
C SER A 583 3.57 -22.82 47.62
N ILE A 584 2.61 -23.71 47.45
CA ILE A 584 2.14 -24.65 48.47
C ILE A 584 2.34 -26.07 47.94
N LYS A 585 3.14 -26.90 48.62
CA LYS A 585 3.30 -28.33 48.33
C LYS A 585 2.46 -29.16 49.29
N LYS A 586 1.70 -30.08 48.72
CA LYS A 586 0.87 -31.07 49.42
C LYS A 586 1.38 -32.46 49.09
N ASP A 587 1.34 -33.38 50.04
CA ASP A 587 1.58 -34.79 49.77
C ASP A 587 0.40 -35.44 49.03
N LYS A 588 0.52 -36.73 48.69
CA LYS A 588 -0.54 -37.51 48.04
C LYS A 588 -1.86 -37.61 48.82
N SER A 589 -1.86 -37.37 50.14
CA SER A 589 -3.08 -37.34 50.97
C SER A 589 -3.77 -35.98 50.96
N GLY A 590 -3.13 -34.96 50.37
CA GLY A 590 -3.60 -33.57 50.36
C GLY A 590 -3.11 -32.75 51.54
N LYS A 591 -2.32 -33.32 52.46
CA LYS A 591 -1.72 -32.61 53.59
C LYS A 591 -0.62 -31.68 53.09
N VAL A 592 -0.65 -30.42 53.54
CA VAL A 592 0.41 -29.45 53.21
C VAL A 592 1.69 -29.85 53.92
N ILE A 593 2.75 -30.06 53.15
CA ILE A 593 4.08 -30.45 53.64
C ILE A 593 5.10 -29.33 53.50
N GLU A 594 4.81 -28.32 52.66
CA GLU A 594 5.68 -27.16 52.46
C GLU A 594 4.86 -25.99 51.96
N ALA A 595 5.19 -24.76 52.37
CA ALA A 595 4.78 -23.58 51.62
C ALA A 595 5.84 -22.48 51.66
N LEU A 596 5.90 -21.71 50.59
CA LEU A 596 6.90 -20.69 50.36
C LEU A 596 6.20 -19.42 49.90
N VAL A 597 6.55 -18.28 50.48
CA VAL A 597 6.08 -16.97 50.04
C VAL A 597 7.31 -16.15 49.66
N LYS A 598 7.29 -15.60 48.44
CA LYS A 598 8.35 -14.74 47.93
C LYS A 598 7.74 -13.41 47.49
N GLN A 599 8.07 -12.35 48.22
CA GLN A 599 7.58 -10.99 47.96
C GLN A 599 8.76 -10.13 47.51
N ASN A 600 8.68 -9.53 46.32
CA ASN A 600 9.59 -8.51 45.80
C ASN A 600 11.06 -8.52 46.32
N GLY A 601 11.77 -9.64 46.13
CA GLY A 601 13.21 -9.73 46.43
C GLY A 601 13.58 -10.29 47.82
N GLN A 602 12.62 -10.43 48.75
CA GLN A 602 12.85 -11.13 50.02
C GLN A 602 12.21 -12.53 49.98
N SER A 603 13.00 -13.55 50.29
CA SER A 603 12.55 -14.94 50.35
C SER A 603 12.41 -15.32 51.82
N GLY A 604 11.19 -15.53 52.31
CA GLY A 604 10.91 -16.05 53.65
C GLY A 604 10.43 -17.50 53.55
N MET A 605 11.15 -18.43 54.18
CA MET A 605 10.63 -19.78 54.43
C MET A 605 9.76 -19.70 55.67
N HIS A 606 8.46 -19.98 55.54
CA HIS A 606 7.56 -20.08 56.70
C HIS A 606 7.36 -21.56 57.02
N ALA A 607 7.61 -21.97 58.27
CA ALA A 607 7.38 -23.33 58.71
C ALA A 607 5.89 -23.53 59.06
N PHE A 608 5.33 -24.67 58.66
CA PHE A 608 3.93 -25.04 58.92
C PHE A 608 3.90 -26.19 59.92
N VAL A 609 3.03 -26.08 60.93
CA VAL A 609 2.72 -27.18 61.85
C VAL A 609 1.29 -27.63 61.55
N ASP A 610 1.14 -28.89 61.16
CA ASP A 610 -0.16 -29.52 60.97
C ASP A 610 -0.72 -29.86 62.36
N THR A 611 -1.79 -29.17 62.76
CA THR A 611 -2.49 -29.44 64.03
C THR A 611 -3.86 -30.04 63.75
N PRO A 612 -4.45 -30.82 64.68
CA PRO A 612 -5.83 -31.32 64.55
C PRO A 612 -6.90 -30.25 64.29
N GLN A 613 -6.56 -28.97 64.49
CA GLN A 613 -7.45 -27.81 64.33
C GLN A 613 -7.29 -27.10 62.96
N GLY A 614 -6.43 -27.61 62.08
CA GLY A 614 -6.12 -27.03 60.77
C GLY A 614 -4.69 -26.51 60.64
N LEU A 615 -4.33 -26.14 59.40
CA LEU A 615 -3.03 -25.60 59.05
C LEU A 615 -2.86 -24.19 59.64
N ARG A 616 -1.79 -23.95 60.43
CA ARG A 616 -1.43 -22.60 60.88
C ARG A 616 -0.17 -22.12 60.17
N ILE A 617 -0.24 -20.92 59.60
CA ILE A 617 0.89 -20.24 58.94
C ILE A 617 1.50 -19.27 59.94
N TYR A 618 2.79 -19.42 60.25
CA TYR A 618 3.50 -18.45 61.10
C TYR A 618 4.40 -17.58 60.21
N SER A 619 3.95 -16.34 59.96
CA SER A 619 4.83 -15.28 59.48
C SER A 619 5.77 -14.83 60.59
N HIS A 620 6.99 -14.41 60.26
CA HIS A 620 7.89 -13.78 61.23
C HIS A 620 7.28 -12.51 61.87
N ASP A 621 6.16 -12.01 61.31
CA ASP A 621 5.39 -10.85 61.80
C ASP A 621 4.08 -11.21 62.55
N ASN A 622 3.92 -12.43 63.09
CA ASN A 622 2.80 -12.79 64.02
C ASN A 622 1.36 -12.54 63.52
N TYR A 623 1.00 -13.01 62.31
CA TYR A 623 -0.42 -13.07 61.89
C TYR A 623 -0.89 -14.51 61.67
N LEU A 624 -2.03 -14.85 62.28
CA LEU A 624 -2.75 -16.12 62.17
C LEU A 624 -3.71 -16.10 60.97
N ILE A 625 -3.67 -17.14 60.13
CA ILE A 625 -4.61 -17.33 59.00
C ILE A 625 -5.30 -18.68 59.15
N HIS A 626 -6.64 -18.70 59.13
CA HIS A 626 -7.47 -19.90 59.35
C HIS A 626 -7.95 -20.51 58.01
N PRO A 627 -7.90 -21.84 57.76
CA PRO A 627 -8.08 -22.40 56.40
C PRO A 627 -9.43 -23.07 56.10
N ASN A 628 -10.43 -23.08 56.99
CA ASN A 628 -11.61 -23.96 56.85
C ASN A 628 -12.81 -23.34 56.12
N LYS A 629 -12.61 -22.72 54.96
CA LYS A 629 -13.68 -22.52 53.97
C LYS A 629 -13.18 -22.85 52.57
N GLU A 630 -13.99 -23.61 51.83
CA GLU A 630 -13.74 -23.99 50.44
C GLU A 630 -13.27 -22.80 49.58
N VAL A 631 -12.40 -23.13 48.62
CA VAL A 631 -11.64 -22.27 47.71
C VAL A 631 -12.57 -21.45 46.79
N SER A 632 -13.30 -20.51 47.36
CA SER A 632 -14.18 -19.58 46.64
C SER A 632 -13.79 -18.11 46.83
N ASN A 633 -12.89 -17.76 47.76
CA ASN A 633 -12.49 -16.37 47.97
C ASN A 633 -11.03 -16.23 48.43
N PHE A 634 -10.10 -16.14 47.47
CA PHE A 634 -8.70 -15.72 47.70
C PHE A 634 -8.57 -14.20 47.98
N ARG A 635 -9.68 -13.45 47.95
CA ARG A 635 -9.76 -12.00 48.11
C ARG A 635 -9.14 -11.49 49.42
N HIS A 636 -9.21 -12.28 50.51
CA HIS A 636 -8.83 -11.82 51.85
C HIS A 636 -7.32 -11.88 52.17
N LEU A 637 -6.50 -12.59 51.38
CA LEU A 637 -5.08 -12.77 51.70
C LEU A 637 -4.19 -11.59 51.25
N SER A 638 -4.58 -10.84 50.21
CA SER A 638 -3.80 -9.67 49.77
C SER A 638 -4.22 -8.36 50.43
N GLU A 639 -5.48 -8.22 50.85
CA GLU A 639 -5.98 -6.99 51.47
C GLU A 639 -5.53 -6.83 52.93
N THR A 640 -5.29 -7.93 53.65
CA THR A 640 -4.91 -7.87 55.08
C THR A 640 -3.44 -7.47 55.31
N MET A 641 -2.61 -7.40 54.26
CA MET A 641 -1.17 -7.11 54.37
C MET A 641 -0.74 -5.70 53.92
N SER A 642 -1.68 -4.82 53.52
CA SER A 642 -1.33 -3.47 53.02
C SER A 642 -1.40 -2.36 54.09
N GLY A 643 -1.70 -2.67 55.35
CA GLY A 643 -1.92 -1.65 56.37
C GLY A 643 -1.52 -2.08 57.78
N ALA A 644 -0.23 -2.18 58.09
CA ALA A 644 0.22 -2.14 59.48
C ALA A 644 1.68 -1.67 59.59
N LYS A 645 1.88 -0.45 60.11
CA LYS A 645 3.13 -0.03 60.74
C LYS A 645 2.89 -0.09 62.26
N SER A 646 3.50 -1.04 62.94
CA SER A 646 3.46 -1.07 64.42
C SER A 646 4.78 -1.56 65.00
N LYS A 647 5.36 -0.75 65.89
CA LYS A 647 6.52 -1.06 66.74
C LYS A 647 6.11 -2.07 67.82
N ILE A 648 6.96 -3.06 68.06
CA ILE A 648 6.78 -4.06 69.12
C ILE A 648 7.38 -3.54 70.44
N LEU A 649 6.59 -3.59 71.51
CA LEU A 649 7.03 -3.51 72.90
C LEU A 649 6.64 -4.83 73.58
N ILE A 650 7.62 -5.58 74.09
CA ILE A 650 7.40 -6.87 74.75
C ILE A 650 7.18 -6.64 76.25
N ARG A 651 6.10 -7.20 76.81
CA ARG A 651 5.96 -7.45 78.26
C ARG A 651 5.34 -8.83 78.51
N HIS A 652 5.98 -9.59 79.39
CA HIS A 652 5.59 -10.92 79.88
C HIS A 652 4.33 -10.87 80.76
N GLY A 653 3.48 -11.90 80.68
CA GLY A 653 2.60 -12.30 81.80
C GLY A 653 1.14 -12.64 81.44
N THR A 654 0.83 -13.94 81.57
CA THR A 654 -0.40 -14.59 82.11
C THR A 654 -1.81 -14.25 81.60
N LEU A 655 -2.55 -15.32 81.23
CA LEU A 655 -3.97 -15.38 80.84
C LEU A 655 -4.95 -15.02 81.97
N HIS A 656 -6.05 -14.34 81.63
CA HIS A 656 -7.40 -14.59 82.15
C HIS A 656 -8.49 -14.12 81.14
N PRO A 657 -9.71 -14.71 81.16
CA PRO A 657 -10.76 -14.51 80.15
C PRO A 657 -11.71 -13.37 80.54
N ILE A 658 -12.30 -12.68 79.55
CA ILE A 658 -13.43 -11.78 79.78
C ILE A 658 -14.52 -12.04 78.74
N GLU A 659 -15.73 -12.18 79.27
CA GLU A 659 -17.00 -12.47 78.62
C GLU A 659 -17.56 -11.30 77.80
N HIS A 660 -18.54 -11.65 76.97
CA HIS A 660 -19.32 -10.79 76.08
C HIS A 660 -20.04 -9.63 76.79
N GLU A 661 -20.12 -8.49 76.10
CA GLU A 661 -21.28 -7.61 76.20
C GLU A 661 -21.73 -7.10 74.81
N LYS A 662 -23.05 -7.07 74.65
CA LYS A 662 -23.81 -6.64 73.47
C LYS A 662 -23.81 -5.11 73.38
N SER A 663 -23.90 -4.57 72.16
CA SER A 663 -24.91 -3.54 71.83
C SER A 663 -24.87 -3.18 70.35
N ASP A 664 -26.00 -3.45 69.71
CA ASP A 664 -26.83 -2.59 68.86
C ASP A 664 -26.18 -1.55 67.92
N ILE A 665 -26.52 -1.80 66.66
CA ILE A 665 -26.56 -0.88 65.53
C ILE A 665 -27.53 0.28 65.84
N GLN A 666 -27.10 1.52 65.61
CA GLN A 666 -27.95 2.54 65.01
C GLN A 666 -27.19 3.46 64.07
N ILE A 667 -27.83 3.71 62.94
CA ILE A 667 -27.42 4.52 61.80
C ILE A 667 -27.71 5.99 62.11
N THR A 668 -26.81 6.89 61.71
CA THR A 668 -27.20 8.28 61.41
C THR A 668 -26.47 8.83 60.19
N HIS A 669 -27.30 9.29 59.26
CA HIS A 669 -26.99 10.14 58.11
C HIS A 669 -26.28 11.43 58.54
N LEU A 670 -25.39 11.95 57.67
CA LEU A 670 -24.98 13.34 57.71
C LEU A 670 -24.95 13.92 56.29
N SER A 671 -25.76 14.96 56.11
CA SER A 671 -25.83 15.86 54.97
C SER A 671 -25.07 17.15 55.27
N ASN A 672 -24.45 17.69 54.23
CA ASN A 672 -24.38 19.11 53.86
C ASN A 672 -23.40 20.11 54.53
N GLN A 673 -22.68 20.81 53.61
CA GLN A 673 -22.37 22.26 53.57
C GLN A 673 -21.27 22.79 54.51
N LEU A 674 -20.47 23.84 54.24
CA LEU A 674 -20.18 24.76 53.12
C LEU A 674 -18.95 25.64 53.54
N ASN A 675 -18.36 26.38 52.58
CA ASN A 675 -17.58 27.65 52.69
C ASN A 675 -16.08 27.59 53.12
N HIS A 676 -15.13 28.42 52.64
CA HIS A 676 -15.09 29.60 51.74
C HIS A 676 -13.58 29.93 51.45
N ASN A 677 -13.14 30.32 50.23
CA ASN A 677 -12.59 31.65 49.81
C ASN A 677 -11.47 31.37 48.76
N GLY A 678 -11.44 31.87 47.52
CA GLY A 678 -11.30 33.26 47.03
C GLY A 678 -9.89 33.36 46.39
N VAL A 679 -9.68 33.60 45.08
CA VAL A 679 -9.64 34.90 44.38
C VAL A 679 -9.64 34.68 42.85
N VAL A 680 -10.35 35.55 42.13
CA VAL A 680 -10.47 35.72 40.65
C VAL A 680 -9.81 37.08 40.29
N PRO A 681 -9.32 37.35 39.06
CA PRO A 681 -10.14 37.97 37.99
C PRO A 681 -9.86 37.39 36.57
N SER A 682 -10.88 36.93 35.81
CA SER A 682 -11.75 37.69 34.87
C SER A 682 -11.10 37.83 33.48
N ASN A 683 -11.71 37.69 32.30
CA ASN A 683 -13.09 37.58 31.76
C ASN A 683 -12.89 37.30 30.23
N MET A 684 -13.78 36.73 29.40
CA MET A 684 -15.24 36.80 29.35
C MET A 684 -15.80 35.78 28.33
N ALA A 685 -16.90 35.10 28.73
CA ALA A 685 -18.19 34.94 28.01
C ALA A 685 -18.29 34.06 26.72
N LYS A 686 -19.28 33.18 26.46
CA LYS A 686 -20.64 32.82 27.00
C LYS A 686 -20.92 31.36 26.54
N ILE A 687 -21.28 30.37 27.38
CA ILE A 687 -22.60 29.93 27.93
C ILE A 687 -23.72 29.56 26.92
N ARG A 688 -24.05 28.25 26.85
CA ARG A 688 -25.35 27.52 27.03
C ARG A 688 -25.14 26.08 26.49
N VAL A 689 -24.98 25.00 27.26
CA VAL A 689 -25.90 24.25 28.17
C VAL A 689 -27.28 23.97 27.57
N GLN A 690 -27.52 22.71 27.17
CA GLN A 690 -28.58 21.89 27.75
C GLN A 690 -28.41 20.40 27.41
N ASP A 691 -28.92 19.61 28.33
CA ASP A 691 -28.54 18.25 28.67
C ASP A 691 -29.79 17.34 28.56
N THR A 692 -29.55 16.09 28.15
CA THR A 692 -30.23 14.85 28.58
C THR A 692 -31.69 14.49 28.19
N LEU A 693 -31.86 13.16 27.98
CA LEU A 693 -33.05 12.27 28.00
C LEU A 693 -33.82 11.99 26.69
N PHE A 694 -33.67 10.76 26.13
CA PHE A 694 -34.63 9.65 26.27
C PHE A 694 -34.15 8.38 25.54
N LYS A 695 -34.11 7.24 26.25
CA LYS A 695 -34.22 5.89 25.69
C LYS A 695 -35.69 5.48 25.80
N LEU A 696 -36.31 5.02 24.71
CA LEU A 696 -37.49 4.13 24.67
C LEU A 696 -37.86 3.91 23.19
N SER A 697 -37.65 2.71 22.65
CA SER A 697 -38.31 2.26 21.42
C SER A 697 -38.39 0.74 21.33
N ASP A 698 -39.08 0.14 22.30
CA ASP A 698 -39.74 -1.16 22.15
C ASP A 698 -41.25 -0.91 22.13
N HIS A 699 -41.77 -0.34 21.03
CA HIS A 699 -43.22 -0.15 20.85
C HIS A 699 -43.74 -0.80 19.57
N PRO A 700 -44.84 -1.59 19.61
CA PRO A 700 -45.16 -2.59 18.57
C PRO A 700 -45.99 -2.07 17.37
N ASP A 701 -46.23 -0.77 17.26
CA ASP A 701 -47.21 -0.22 16.28
C ASP A 701 -46.59 0.48 15.05
N PHE A 702 -45.30 0.27 14.77
CA PHE A 702 -44.65 0.89 13.60
C PHE A 702 -44.80 0.11 12.28
N LYS A 703 -45.71 -0.88 12.24
CA LYS A 703 -46.15 -1.59 11.02
C LYS A 703 -47.62 -1.30 10.74
N LYS A 704 -47.94 -0.06 10.39
CA LYS A 704 -49.18 0.31 9.68
C LYS A 704 -49.08 1.77 9.24
N LEU A 705 -48.56 1.99 8.03
CA LEU A 705 -49.16 2.84 7.00
C LEU A 705 -48.15 3.09 5.89
N ILE A 706 -48.37 2.33 4.82
CA ILE A 706 -47.77 2.48 3.51
C ILE A 706 -48.33 3.78 2.89
N LYS A 707 -47.46 4.50 2.16
CA LYS A 707 -47.69 5.45 1.06
C LYS A 707 -49.01 5.20 0.27
N PRO A 708 -49.63 6.18 -0.46
CA PRO A 708 -48.91 6.94 -1.50
C PRO A 708 -49.43 8.34 -1.92
N TYR A 709 -48.65 8.96 -2.83
CA TYR A 709 -48.91 10.10 -3.73
C TYR A 709 -49.07 11.52 -3.16
N GLN A 710 -47.98 12.30 -3.25
CA GLN A 710 -47.79 13.35 -4.27
C GLN A 710 -46.29 13.56 -4.54
#